data_AF-K2IZF0-F1
#
_entry.id   AF-K2IZF0-F1
#
_cell.length_a   1.000
_cell.length_b   1.000
_cell.length_c   1.000
_cell.angle_alpha   90.00
_cell.angle_beta   90.00
_cell.angle_gamma   90.00
#
_symmetry.space_group_name_H-M   'P 1'
#
loop_
_entity.id
_entity.type
_entity.pdbx_description
1 polymer ?
#
loop_
_entity_poly.entity_id
_entity_poly.type
_entity_poly.pdbx_seq_one_letter_code
_entity_poly.pdbx_strand_id
1 'polypeptide(L)'
;MRIKHLGFGLIEVMVAVAVIGVGVTGLVVLQKSFLRSSNESVYRSVAMELAKAKMEEFRDFDDVTGGTNNFLDIATGNDSVTVNGQAYSRLWNVSNLYYNQATSSWSGTAPTGVLGPDQKQVAITVSWTSPQGTDTVTLNGSMSASTSADKKNSLDPVFNTDGPKVAYTPGQAPDVIALELNTNGTGKKRESSKPIPEVLKQGGSTLVKFDTVTYKPDSTTLIREDYATINCECSLSNPKTQGYTPFVSRPDATDIDDYQVIVEDGTLVAKSTGAPTNNNPSAYCTICCQDHFDSNDSSKPVFDPARLITPHGHYMYTGSAYNTFNASLVTSGSFTSILAGNYLEACRMQRIDGYYRVTQDWRLVDVVLMRKDWLESSSNQAAYRNYVLAKIKDQILGTTAADKTALRDVSPSGLQVANAGATQLMARGIYLDYLNAADLSLLQSLVDTDENWPALVPFYDLNLTLLADWKVTSGTGMTVTNQAIKTLDPDPSANYYGTYSRGLLTVSSGGNGTVAVRARLGNTGVTGSSPTDLSDGNQYLEDSLSVTIAGAGLAVSGTLNCLQKNGTNTKACNGSIPGGVTVIAKVNGVADNSITCGVTTPNGNGTPAYSCSGFSATWAGSISFSYSAGGFTFSPVSFAVDFAAGTATGQCVLMYESSISPAPASCT
;
A
#
# COMPACT_ATOMS: atom_id res chain seq x y z
N MET A 1 12.24 -59.19 64.02
CA MET A 1 13.23 -59.82 63.11
C MET A 1 14.00 -58.68 62.46
N ARG A 2 15.28 -58.47 62.82
CA ARG A 2 16.13 -57.41 62.29
C ARG A 2 16.66 -57.84 60.92
N ILE A 3 16.44 -57.02 59.88
CA ILE A 3 17.06 -57.19 58.57
C ILE A 3 18.54 -56.83 58.72
N LYS A 4 19.44 -57.78 58.42
CA LYS A 4 20.90 -57.57 58.41
C LYS A 4 21.26 -56.72 57.18
N HIS A 5 21.88 -55.55 57.41
CA HIS A 5 22.62 -54.86 56.36
C HIS A 5 23.80 -55.73 55.94
N LEU A 6 23.77 -56.26 54.72
CA LEU A 6 24.93 -56.89 54.08
C LEU A 6 25.87 -55.79 53.63
N GLY A 7 27.08 -55.76 54.19
CA GLY A 7 28.14 -54.85 53.75
C GLY A 7 28.64 -55.22 52.36
N PHE A 8 28.98 -54.19 51.57
CA PHE A 8 29.51 -54.33 50.22
C PHE A 8 30.82 -55.13 50.21
N GLY A 9 30.92 -56.13 49.33
CA GLY A 9 32.14 -56.92 49.16
C GLY A 9 33.23 -56.12 48.47
N LEU A 10 34.50 -56.32 48.85
CA LEU A 10 35.66 -55.65 48.25
C LEU A 10 35.70 -55.79 46.72
N ILE A 11 35.30 -56.94 46.19
CA ILE A 11 35.18 -57.21 44.75
C ILE A 11 34.14 -56.31 44.07
N GLU A 12 33.01 -56.05 44.73
CA GLU A 12 31.93 -55.23 44.17
C GLU A 12 32.34 -53.76 44.05
N VAL A 13 33.10 -53.25 45.02
CA VAL A 13 33.71 -51.92 44.96
C VAL A 13 34.75 -51.84 43.85
N MET A 14 35.59 -52.87 43.66
CA MET A 14 36.57 -52.89 42.58
C MET A 14 35.92 -52.92 41.19
N VAL A 15 34.87 -53.72 41.01
CA VAL A 15 34.11 -53.77 39.74
C VAL A 15 33.40 -52.44 39.50
N ALA A 16 32.79 -51.82 40.52
CA ALA A 16 32.16 -50.51 40.40
C ALA A 16 33.17 -49.42 39.99
N VAL A 17 34.35 -49.38 40.61
CA VAL A 17 35.42 -48.44 40.25
C VAL A 17 35.92 -48.68 38.82
N ALA A 18 36.05 -49.93 38.37
CA ALA A 18 36.46 -50.25 37.00
C ALA A 18 35.40 -49.80 35.97
N VAL A 19 34.11 -50.05 36.23
CA VAL A 19 33.01 -49.62 35.35
C VAL A 19 32.90 -48.10 35.29
N ILE A 20 33.02 -47.41 36.44
CA ILE A 20 33.05 -45.94 36.49
C ILE A 20 34.29 -45.40 35.76
N GLY A 21 35.46 -46.03 35.92
CA GLY A 21 36.69 -45.64 35.23
C GLY A 21 36.57 -45.70 33.71
N VAL A 22 35.99 -46.78 33.18
CA VAL A 22 35.72 -46.91 31.73
C VAL A 22 34.65 -45.91 31.28
N GLY A 23 33.59 -45.71 32.06
CA GLY A 23 32.52 -44.75 31.76
C GLY A 23 32.99 -43.30 31.70
N VAL A 24 33.81 -42.86 32.68
CA VAL A 24 34.39 -41.51 32.72
C VAL A 24 35.37 -41.31 31.57
N THR A 25 36.20 -42.31 31.26
CA THR A 25 37.14 -42.24 30.12
C THR A 25 36.39 -42.11 28.79
N GLY A 26 35.32 -42.87 28.60
CA GLY A 26 34.46 -42.77 27.42
C GLY A 26 33.80 -41.39 27.28
N LEU A 27 33.31 -40.82 28.39
CA LEU A 27 32.69 -39.49 28.40
C LEU A 27 33.69 -38.38 28.05
N VAL A 28 34.91 -38.42 28.58
CA VAL A 28 35.95 -37.42 28.29
C VAL A 28 36.36 -37.49 26.81
N VAL A 29 36.47 -38.68 26.23
CA VAL A 29 36.76 -38.84 24.80
C VAL A 29 35.64 -38.26 23.93
N LEU A 30 34.38 -38.51 24.31
CA LEU A 30 33.21 -37.96 23.60
C LEU A 30 33.16 -36.43 23.70
N GLN A 31 33.34 -35.85 24.90
CA GLN A 31 33.36 -34.41 25.12
C GLN A 31 34.50 -33.73 24.34
N LYS A 32 35.69 -34.34 24.31
CA LYS A 32 36.81 -33.88 23.50
C LYS A 32 36.50 -33.92 22.01
N SER A 33 35.81 -34.95 21.53
CA SER A 33 35.37 -35.06 20.13
C SER A 33 34.34 -34.00 19.79
N PHE A 34 33.38 -33.75 20.68
CA PHE A 34 32.33 -32.76 20.49
C PHE A 34 32.90 -31.33 20.44
N LEU A 35 33.79 -30.97 21.37
CA LEU A 35 34.44 -29.66 21.38
C LEU A 35 35.30 -29.43 20.12
N ARG A 36 35.98 -30.46 19.63
CA ARG A 36 36.75 -30.40 18.38
C ARG A 36 35.85 -30.15 17.16
N SER A 37 34.77 -30.90 17.04
CA SER A 37 33.79 -30.75 15.93
C SER A 37 33.08 -29.39 15.98
N SER A 38 32.79 -28.89 17.19
CA SER A 38 32.22 -27.55 17.39
C SER A 38 33.17 -26.45 16.89
N ASN A 39 34.45 -26.49 17.31
CA ASN A 39 35.44 -25.52 16.87
C ASN A 39 35.68 -25.58 15.34
N GLU A 40 35.73 -26.78 14.75
CA GLU A 40 35.86 -26.97 13.31
C GLU A 40 34.68 -26.35 12.54
N SER A 41 33.46 -26.51 13.05
CA SER A 41 32.25 -25.92 12.47
C SER A 41 32.29 -24.38 12.52
N VAL A 42 32.79 -23.82 13.63
CA VAL A 42 32.97 -22.37 13.78
C VAL A 42 34.01 -21.85 12.78
N TYR A 43 35.17 -22.49 12.66
CA TYR A 43 36.21 -22.07 11.72
C TYR A 43 35.73 -22.14 10.27
N ARG A 44 34.99 -23.19 9.90
CA ARG A 44 34.41 -23.32 8.57
C ARG A 44 33.36 -22.26 8.27
N SER A 45 32.54 -21.89 9.26
CA SER A 45 31.56 -20.81 9.13
C SER A 45 32.25 -19.47 8.89
N VAL A 46 33.26 -19.13 9.72
CA VAL A 46 34.07 -17.91 9.55
C VAL A 46 34.78 -17.90 8.19
N ALA A 47 35.37 -19.01 7.77
CA ALA A 47 36.05 -19.11 6.48
C ALA A 47 35.09 -18.88 5.30
N MET A 48 33.85 -19.37 5.38
CA MET A 48 32.81 -19.11 4.37
C MET A 48 32.40 -17.64 4.35
N GLU A 49 32.22 -17.01 5.51
CA GLU A 49 31.90 -15.57 5.59
C GLU A 49 33.05 -14.71 5.04
N LEU A 50 34.31 -15.08 5.30
CA LEU A 50 35.48 -14.41 4.71
C LEU A 50 35.55 -14.58 3.18
N ALA A 51 35.13 -15.74 2.66
CA ALA A 51 35.04 -15.98 1.23
C ALA A 51 33.93 -15.14 0.58
N LYS A 52 32.75 -15.07 1.21
CA LYS A 52 31.63 -14.23 0.76
C LYS A 52 31.99 -12.75 0.79
N ALA A 53 32.56 -12.26 1.89
CA ALA A 53 32.97 -10.87 2.00
C ALA A 53 33.94 -10.46 0.88
N LYS A 54 34.89 -11.34 0.52
CA LYS A 54 35.80 -11.08 -0.60
C LYS A 54 35.10 -11.11 -1.97
N MET A 55 34.11 -11.99 -2.15
CA MET A 55 33.28 -12.02 -3.36
C MET A 55 32.44 -10.76 -3.50
N GLU A 56 31.86 -10.24 -2.41
CA GLU A 56 31.10 -8.99 -2.43
C GLU A 56 32.01 -7.77 -2.65
N GLU A 57 33.22 -7.76 -2.07
CA GLU A 57 34.23 -6.73 -2.38
C GLU A 57 34.53 -6.66 -3.88
N PHE A 58 34.64 -7.82 -4.56
CA PHE A 58 34.82 -7.82 -6.01
C PHE A 58 33.58 -7.36 -6.77
N ARG A 59 32.37 -7.55 -6.25
CA ARG A 59 31.14 -7.08 -6.89
C ARG A 59 30.91 -5.58 -6.72
N ASP A 60 31.58 -4.96 -5.77
CA ASP A 60 31.49 -3.53 -5.44
C ASP A 60 32.50 -2.69 -6.22
N PHE A 61 32.60 -2.92 -7.54
CA PHE A 61 33.41 -2.10 -8.44
C PHE A 61 32.62 -0.88 -8.91
N ASP A 62 33.25 0.28 -8.97
CA ASP A 62 32.61 1.56 -9.30
C ASP A 62 32.55 1.84 -10.81
N ASP A 63 33.43 1.22 -11.59
CA ASP A 63 33.46 1.33 -13.05
C ASP A 63 34.17 0.12 -13.69
N VAL A 64 33.94 -0.11 -14.98
CA VAL A 64 34.61 -1.19 -15.70
C VAL A 64 36.08 -0.82 -16.03
N THR A 65 36.37 0.44 -16.34
CA THR A 65 37.61 0.87 -17.01
C THR A 65 38.39 2.02 -16.34
N GLY A 66 37.76 2.89 -15.54
CA GLY A 66 38.35 4.17 -15.11
C GLY A 66 38.06 4.60 -13.66
N GLY A 67 37.38 3.76 -12.87
CA GLY A 67 37.04 4.01 -11.47
C GLY A 67 38.19 3.73 -10.48
N THR A 68 37.97 4.04 -9.21
CA THR A 68 38.95 3.81 -8.13
C THR A 68 39.06 2.32 -7.78
N ASN A 69 37.95 1.59 -7.89
CA ASN A 69 37.86 0.14 -7.72
C ASN A 69 37.37 -0.45 -9.05
N ASN A 70 38.24 -0.52 -10.05
CA ASN A 70 37.81 -0.91 -11.40
C ASN A 70 37.64 -2.45 -11.54
N PHE A 71 36.73 -2.87 -12.43
CA PHE A 71 36.52 -4.30 -12.73
C PHE A 71 37.74 -4.98 -13.36
N LEU A 72 38.46 -4.30 -14.26
CA LEU A 72 39.60 -4.87 -14.98
C LEU A 72 40.76 -5.30 -14.08
N ASP A 73 40.97 -4.56 -12.99
CA ASP A 73 42.04 -4.70 -12.00
C ASP A 73 41.80 -5.88 -11.07
N ILE A 74 40.58 -6.44 -11.07
CA ILE A 74 40.27 -7.68 -10.36
C ILE A 74 41.04 -8.82 -11.02
N ALA A 75 42.10 -9.25 -10.33
CA ALA A 75 43.03 -10.26 -10.77
C ALA A 75 43.26 -11.31 -9.67
N THR A 76 43.83 -12.45 -10.08
CA THR A 76 44.24 -13.52 -9.15
C THR A 76 45.19 -12.98 -8.08
N GLY A 77 44.96 -13.36 -6.83
CA GLY A 77 45.70 -12.82 -5.69
C GLY A 77 45.47 -13.63 -4.42
N ASN A 78 46.13 -13.19 -3.35
CA ASN A 78 45.99 -13.77 -2.03
C ASN A 78 46.21 -12.74 -0.93
N ASP A 79 45.63 -13.00 0.23
CA ASP A 79 45.90 -12.27 1.46
C ASP A 79 45.70 -13.16 2.70
N SER A 80 45.86 -12.56 3.89
CA SER A 80 45.62 -13.22 5.17
C SER A 80 44.80 -12.31 6.08
N VAL A 81 43.80 -12.88 6.75
CA VAL A 81 42.93 -12.20 7.71
C VAL A 81 42.95 -12.98 9.03
N THR A 82 43.13 -12.27 10.15
CA THR A 82 43.10 -12.87 11.47
C THR A 82 41.78 -12.54 12.16
N VAL A 83 41.01 -13.58 12.53
CA VAL A 83 39.74 -13.45 13.25
C VAL A 83 39.86 -14.21 14.56
N ASN A 84 39.64 -13.53 15.69
CA ASN A 84 39.73 -14.12 17.04
C ASN A 84 41.03 -14.89 17.30
N GLY A 85 42.16 -14.37 16.80
CA GLY A 85 43.49 -14.99 16.97
C GLY A 85 43.81 -16.16 16.03
N GLN A 86 42.84 -16.61 15.21
CA GLN A 86 43.05 -17.61 14.16
C GLN A 86 43.34 -16.92 12.83
N ALA A 87 44.44 -17.29 12.17
CA ALA A 87 44.77 -16.81 10.84
C ALA A 87 44.06 -17.64 9.76
N TYR A 88 43.49 -16.94 8.77
CA TYR A 88 42.89 -17.49 7.56
C TYR A 88 43.61 -16.90 6.36
N SER A 89 44.11 -17.75 5.47
CA SER A 89 44.66 -17.30 4.18
C SER A 89 43.60 -17.43 3.10
N ARG A 90 43.32 -16.33 2.39
CA ARG A 90 42.41 -16.31 1.26
C ARG A 90 43.23 -16.30 -0.02
N LEU A 91 42.94 -17.22 -0.91
CA LEU A 91 43.49 -17.29 -2.27
C LEU A 91 42.31 -17.17 -3.22
N TRP A 92 42.36 -16.24 -4.17
CA TRP A 92 41.34 -16.15 -5.21
C TRP A 92 41.97 -16.29 -6.59
N ASN A 93 41.39 -17.15 -7.43
CA ASN A 93 41.77 -17.30 -8.83
C ASN A 93 40.70 -16.67 -9.72
N VAL A 94 41.12 -15.76 -10.60
CA VAL A 94 40.25 -15.02 -11.52
C VAL A 94 40.52 -15.51 -12.93
N SER A 95 39.47 -15.99 -13.61
CA SER A 95 39.50 -16.37 -15.02
C SER A 95 38.63 -15.41 -15.82
N ASN A 96 39.25 -14.78 -16.82
CA ASN A 96 38.58 -13.91 -17.76
C ASN A 96 37.82 -14.74 -18.80
N LEU A 97 36.55 -14.41 -19.03
CA LEU A 97 35.70 -15.03 -20.03
C LEU A 97 35.15 -13.97 -20.99
N TYR A 98 35.20 -14.30 -22.27
CA TYR A 98 34.71 -13.51 -23.39
C TYR A 98 33.61 -14.29 -24.11
N TYR A 99 32.49 -13.65 -24.39
CA TYR A 99 31.36 -14.29 -25.05
C TYR A 99 31.52 -14.20 -26.57
N ASN A 100 31.69 -15.36 -27.22
CA ASN A 100 31.69 -15.42 -28.68
C ASN A 100 30.25 -15.53 -29.19
N GLN A 101 29.72 -14.43 -29.71
CA GLN A 101 28.36 -14.38 -30.25
C GLN A 101 28.15 -15.32 -31.45
N ALA A 102 29.15 -15.48 -32.31
CA ALA A 102 29.03 -16.30 -33.53
C ALA A 102 28.90 -17.80 -33.23
N THR A 103 29.45 -18.26 -32.11
CA THR A 103 29.39 -19.67 -31.66
C THR A 103 28.54 -19.87 -30.41
N SER A 104 27.93 -18.79 -29.90
CA SER A 104 27.15 -18.73 -28.65
C SER A 104 27.87 -19.40 -27.46
N SER A 105 29.18 -19.21 -27.35
CA SER A 105 30.02 -19.93 -26.38
C SER A 105 31.01 -19.01 -25.67
N TRP A 106 31.28 -19.30 -24.40
CA TRP A 106 32.33 -18.63 -23.63
C TRP A 106 33.73 -19.09 -24.04
N SER A 107 34.68 -18.15 -24.10
CA SER A 107 36.09 -18.38 -24.41
C SER A 107 36.98 -17.70 -23.38
N GLY A 108 38.10 -18.32 -23.01
CA GLY A 108 39.14 -17.68 -22.19
C GLY A 108 40.07 -16.75 -22.99
N THR A 109 39.91 -16.66 -24.31
CA THR A 109 40.76 -15.87 -25.20
C THR A 109 40.06 -14.58 -25.62
N ALA A 110 40.74 -13.45 -25.43
CA ALA A 110 40.24 -12.12 -25.80
C ALA A 110 40.08 -11.97 -27.33
N PRO A 111 38.93 -11.52 -27.84
CA PRO A 111 38.77 -11.12 -29.23
C PRO A 111 39.58 -9.85 -29.55
N THR A 112 39.94 -9.66 -30.82
CA THR A 112 40.71 -8.48 -31.26
C THR A 112 39.90 -7.19 -31.04
N GLY A 113 40.50 -6.20 -30.37
CA GLY A 113 39.89 -4.88 -30.15
C GLY A 113 38.99 -4.75 -28.91
N VAL A 114 38.88 -5.79 -28.08
CA VAL A 114 38.08 -5.77 -26.84
C VAL A 114 38.93 -5.23 -25.68
N LEU A 115 38.38 -4.28 -24.92
CA LEU A 115 39.06 -3.61 -23.80
C LEU A 115 39.08 -4.43 -22.49
N GLY A 116 38.16 -5.39 -22.32
CA GLY A 116 38.04 -6.19 -21.10
C GLY A 116 37.16 -7.44 -21.26
N PRO A 117 37.22 -8.41 -20.34
CA PRO A 117 36.37 -9.59 -20.39
C PRO A 117 34.90 -9.28 -20.09
N ASP A 118 33.98 -9.98 -20.75
CA ASP A 118 32.54 -9.83 -20.50
C ASP A 118 32.14 -10.39 -19.12
N GLN A 119 32.87 -11.42 -18.65
CA GLN A 119 32.67 -12.03 -17.34
C GLN A 119 34.02 -12.44 -16.72
N LYS A 120 34.11 -12.36 -15.40
CA LYS A 120 35.17 -12.98 -14.60
C LYS A 120 34.58 -14.11 -13.77
N GLN A 121 35.19 -15.28 -13.83
CA GLN A 121 34.95 -16.36 -12.88
C GLN A 121 35.96 -16.27 -11.76
N VAL A 122 35.48 -16.29 -10.51
CA VAL A 122 36.32 -16.15 -9.33
C VAL A 122 36.12 -17.37 -8.44
N ALA A 123 37.22 -18.08 -8.14
CA ALA A 123 37.25 -19.15 -7.16
C ALA A 123 38.04 -18.69 -5.94
N ILE A 124 37.35 -18.48 -4.81
CA ILE A 124 37.93 -18.00 -3.55
C ILE A 124 38.08 -19.17 -2.60
N THR A 125 39.32 -19.61 -2.37
CA THR A 125 39.68 -20.64 -1.41
C THR A 125 40.20 -20.00 -0.13
N VAL A 126 39.53 -20.26 0.99
CA VAL A 126 39.98 -19.83 2.32
C VAL A 126 40.54 -21.04 3.04
N SER A 127 41.77 -20.92 3.53
CA SER A 127 42.50 -21.98 4.25
C SER A 127 42.82 -21.54 5.67
N TRP A 128 42.79 -22.49 6.61
CA TRP A 128 43.18 -22.26 8.00
C TRP A 128 43.84 -23.51 8.60
N THR A 129 44.67 -23.30 9.61
CA THR A 129 45.27 -24.42 10.36
C THR A 129 44.29 -24.92 11.40
N SER A 130 43.94 -26.20 11.32
CA SER A 130 43.19 -26.95 12.33
C SER A 130 44.11 -27.92 13.07
N PRO A 131 43.66 -28.52 14.19
CA PRO A 131 44.43 -29.56 14.89
C PRO A 131 44.76 -30.81 14.05
N GLN A 132 44.16 -30.98 12.88
CA GLN A 132 44.33 -32.11 11.98
C GLN A 132 45.22 -31.79 10.75
N GLY A 133 45.53 -30.52 10.52
CA GLY A 133 46.29 -30.06 9.35
C GLY A 133 45.79 -28.72 8.85
N THR A 134 45.87 -28.50 7.54
CA THR A 134 45.29 -27.31 6.89
C THR A 134 43.95 -27.69 6.27
N ASP A 135 42.88 -27.06 6.73
CA ASP A 135 41.55 -27.19 6.16
C ASP A 135 41.26 -26.05 5.19
N THR A 136 40.36 -26.29 4.23
CA THR A 136 39.96 -25.28 3.24
C THR A 136 38.46 -25.28 2.96
N VAL A 137 37.96 -24.14 2.50
CA VAL A 137 36.63 -23.99 1.89
C VAL A 137 36.77 -23.16 0.62
N THR A 138 36.07 -23.55 -0.45
CA THR A 138 36.10 -22.81 -1.72
C THR A 138 34.71 -22.31 -2.07
N LEU A 139 34.61 -21.02 -2.37
CA LEU A 139 33.45 -20.36 -2.93
C LEU A 139 33.72 -20.01 -4.38
N ASN A 140 32.93 -20.57 -5.31
CA ASN A 140 32.98 -20.20 -6.71
C ASN A 140 31.88 -19.17 -7.01
N GLY A 141 32.25 -18.12 -7.73
CA GLY A 141 31.33 -17.10 -8.19
C GLY A 141 31.68 -16.64 -9.59
N SER A 142 30.77 -15.91 -10.20
CA SER A 142 31.01 -15.20 -11.45
C SER A 142 30.46 -13.80 -11.33
N MET A 143 31.08 -12.88 -12.05
CA MET A 143 30.74 -11.46 -12.07
C MET A 143 30.91 -10.95 -13.49
N SER A 144 29.91 -10.23 -13.99
CA SER A 144 29.94 -9.64 -15.32
C SER A 144 30.49 -8.22 -15.27
N ALA A 145 31.02 -7.73 -16.38
CA ALA A 145 31.52 -6.36 -16.54
C ALA A 145 30.38 -5.32 -16.61
N SER A 146 29.37 -5.44 -15.76
CA SER A 146 28.22 -4.54 -15.67
C SER A 146 28.09 -4.03 -14.24
N THR A 147 28.26 -2.72 -14.03
CA THR A 147 27.88 -2.08 -12.76
C THR A 147 26.35 -2.14 -12.59
N SER A 148 25.84 -1.87 -11.38
CA SER A 148 24.40 -1.66 -11.14
C SER A 148 23.84 -0.50 -11.98
N ALA A 149 24.66 0.50 -12.31
CA ALA A 149 24.35 1.62 -13.22
C ALA A 149 24.38 1.21 -14.71
N ASP A 150 25.24 0.25 -15.10
CA ASP A 150 25.47 -0.15 -16.49
C ASP A 150 24.57 -1.30 -17.00
N LYS A 151 23.51 -1.69 -16.28
CA LYS A 151 22.51 -2.64 -16.81
C LYS A 151 21.80 -2.13 -18.08
N LYS A 152 22.08 -0.90 -18.51
CA LYS A 152 21.64 -0.27 -19.77
C LYS A 152 22.64 -0.47 -20.93
N ASN A 153 23.91 -0.82 -20.67
CA ASN A 153 25.00 -0.68 -21.66
C ASN A 153 25.84 -1.95 -21.96
N SER A 154 25.44 -3.14 -21.51
CA SER A 154 26.25 -4.35 -21.72
C SER A 154 25.54 -5.41 -22.57
N LEU A 155 25.97 -5.54 -23.84
CA LEU A 155 26.03 -6.74 -24.71
C LEU A 155 25.55 -6.62 -26.19
N ASP A 156 25.36 -5.44 -26.79
CA ASP A 156 25.09 -5.36 -28.24
C ASP A 156 25.83 -4.19 -28.95
N PRO A 157 26.68 -4.44 -29.97
CA PRO A 157 27.24 -3.40 -30.83
C PRO A 157 26.23 -2.84 -31.86
N VAL A 158 25.01 -3.36 -31.92
CA VAL A 158 23.86 -2.75 -32.61
C VAL A 158 22.92 -2.19 -31.55
N PHE A 159 22.82 -0.86 -31.46
CA PHE A 159 22.02 -0.19 -30.44
C PHE A 159 20.53 -0.51 -30.56
N ASN A 160 20.08 -1.58 -29.90
CA ASN A 160 18.78 -1.58 -29.27
C ASN A 160 18.98 -1.17 -27.81
N THR A 161 18.81 0.13 -27.55
CA THR A 161 18.92 0.77 -26.22
C THR A 161 17.83 0.33 -25.23
N ASP A 162 16.95 -0.57 -25.63
CA ASP A 162 15.92 -1.10 -24.76
C ASP A 162 16.51 -2.19 -23.88
N GLY A 163 16.99 -1.79 -22.69
CA GLY A 163 17.18 -2.71 -21.58
C GLY A 163 15.90 -3.53 -21.29
N PRO A 164 15.94 -4.53 -20.39
CA PRO A 164 14.77 -5.34 -20.09
C PRO A 164 13.56 -4.47 -19.73
N LYS A 165 12.57 -4.41 -20.62
CA LYS A 165 11.33 -3.68 -20.42
C LYS A 165 10.37 -4.53 -19.62
N VAL A 166 10.06 -4.12 -18.40
CA VAL A 166 8.93 -4.67 -17.65
C VAL A 166 7.70 -3.90 -18.07
N ALA A 167 6.89 -4.50 -18.96
CA ALA A 167 5.61 -3.92 -19.36
C ALA A 167 4.69 -3.82 -18.14
N TYR A 168 4.05 -2.66 -17.99
CA TYR A 168 2.99 -2.43 -17.03
C TYR A 168 1.64 -2.44 -17.76
N THR A 169 0.62 -2.99 -17.11
CA THR A 169 -0.76 -2.87 -17.59
C THR A 169 -1.45 -1.81 -16.74
N PRO A 170 -1.71 -0.61 -17.30
CA PRO A 170 -2.41 0.43 -16.57
C PRO A 170 -3.78 -0.03 -16.07
N GLY A 171 -4.11 0.40 -14.86
CA GLY A 171 -5.43 0.25 -14.30
C GLY A 171 -6.48 0.98 -15.12
N GLN A 172 -7.75 0.60 -14.90
CA GLN A 172 -8.87 1.17 -15.63
C GLN A 172 -9.56 2.24 -14.78
N ALA A 173 -9.92 3.35 -15.45
CA ALA A 173 -10.80 4.36 -14.91
C ALA A 173 -12.18 3.75 -14.60
N PRO A 174 -12.95 4.31 -13.65
CA PRO A 174 -12.65 5.52 -12.86
C PRO A 174 -11.80 5.23 -11.60
N ASP A 175 -11.53 3.96 -11.30
CA ASP A 175 -10.92 3.58 -10.03
C ASP A 175 -9.40 3.87 -10.00
N VAL A 176 -8.71 3.71 -11.13
CA VAL A 176 -7.29 4.05 -11.31
C VAL A 176 -7.17 5.14 -12.38
N ILE A 177 -6.43 6.21 -12.09
CA ILE A 177 -6.22 7.34 -12.99
C ILE A 177 -4.71 7.54 -13.19
N ALA A 178 -4.28 7.46 -14.45
CA ALA A 178 -2.91 7.77 -14.84
C ALA A 178 -2.68 9.28 -14.88
N LEU A 179 -1.95 9.83 -13.92
CA LEU A 179 -1.54 11.23 -13.90
C LEU A 179 -0.41 11.44 -14.92
N GLU A 180 -0.53 12.49 -15.72
CA GLU A 180 0.55 12.89 -16.64
C GLU A 180 1.66 13.57 -15.85
N LEU A 181 2.90 13.10 -15.99
CA LEU A 181 4.07 13.73 -15.38
C LEU A 181 4.78 14.73 -16.32
N ASN A 182 4.06 15.17 -17.35
CA ASN A 182 4.49 16.19 -18.29
C ASN A 182 3.29 17.07 -18.64
N THR A 183 3.51 18.39 -18.68
CA THR A 183 2.45 19.40 -18.87
C THR A 183 1.78 19.35 -20.26
N ASN A 184 2.43 18.75 -21.26
CA ASN A 184 1.90 18.54 -22.60
C ASN A 184 1.26 17.16 -22.81
N GLY A 185 1.24 16.29 -21.78
CA GLY A 185 0.58 14.97 -21.84
C GLY A 185 1.28 13.93 -22.71
N THR A 186 2.58 14.12 -22.99
CA THR A 186 3.38 13.19 -23.82
C THR A 186 4.46 12.44 -23.04
N GLY A 187 4.63 12.75 -21.76
CA GLY A 187 5.71 12.23 -20.91
C GLY A 187 5.36 10.99 -20.10
N LYS A 188 6.15 10.75 -19.05
CA LYS A 188 5.91 9.67 -18.09
C LYS A 188 4.52 9.80 -17.46
N LYS A 189 3.96 8.68 -17.00
CA LYS A 189 2.71 8.64 -16.25
C LYS A 189 2.93 8.02 -14.90
N ARG A 190 2.13 8.44 -13.92
CA ARG A 190 2.10 7.86 -12.58
C ARG A 190 0.67 7.53 -12.19
N GLU A 191 0.43 6.34 -11.68
CA GLU A 191 -0.86 5.97 -11.12
C GLU A 191 -0.69 5.18 -9.84
N SER A 192 -1.65 5.34 -8.93
CA SER A 192 -1.75 4.55 -7.72
C SER A 192 -2.85 3.51 -7.89
N SER A 193 -2.58 2.29 -7.45
CA SER A 193 -3.57 1.23 -7.38
C SER A 193 -4.63 1.55 -6.31
N LYS A 194 -5.71 0.76 -6.31
CA LYS A 194 -6.81 0.96 -5.37
C LYS A 194 -6.32 0.70 -3.94
N PRO A 195 -6.50 1.63 -2.98
CA PRO A 195 -6.16 1.38 -1.58
C PRO A 195 -6.94 0.19 -1.00
N ILE A 196 -6.23 -0.81 -0.49
CA ILE A 196 -6.81 -2.04 0.07
C ILE A 196 -6.74 -1.96 1.60
N PRO A 197 -7.83 -1.59 2.30
CA PRO A 197 -7.89 -1.68 3.75
C PRO A 197 -8.05 -3.13 4.21
N GLU A 198 -7.29 -3.47 5.24
CA GLU A 198 -7.33 -4.70 6.01
C GLU A 198 -7.50 -4.32 7.49
N VAL A 199 -8.66 -4.66 8.06
CA VAL A 199 -8.90 -4.51 9.51
C VAL A 199 -8.31 -5.73 10.21
N LEU A 200 -7.24 -5.51 10.94
CA LEU A 200 -6.55 -6.53 11.70
C LEU A 200 -7.35 -6.84 12.97
N LYS A 201 -7.74 -8.11 13.13
CA LYS A 201 -8.56 -8.59 14.25
C LYS A 201 -7.90 -8.35 15.62
N GLN A 202 -6.60 -8.11 15.66
CA GLN A 202 -5.82 -7.88 16.88
C GLN A 202 -5.51 -6.38 17.00
N GLY A 203 -6.13 -5.70 17.96
CA GLY A 203 -5.85 -4.29 18.28
C GLY A 203 -6.68 -3.24 17.54
N GLY A 204 -7.61 -3.62 16.66
CA GLY A 204 -8.46 -2.65 15.93
C GLY A 204 -7.67 -1.78 14.94
N SER A 205 -6.49 -2.24 14.51
CA SER A 205 -5.67 -1.60 13.50
C SER A 205 -6.26 -1.76 12.10
N THR A 206 -6.22 -0.70 11.32
CA THR A 206 -6.49 -0.70 9.89
C THR A 206 -5.16 -0.54 9.16
N LEU A 207 -4.80 -1.53 8.34
CA LEU A 207 -3.67 -1.50 7.43
C LEU A 207 -4.19 -1.22 6.02
N VAL A 208 -3.71 -0.17 5.37
CA VAL A 208 -4.07 0.19 4.00
C VAL A 208 -2.85 0.01 3.11
N LYS A 209 -2.96 -0.82 2.08
CA LYS A 209 -1.89 -1.05 1.10
C LYS A 209 -2.28 -0.58 -0.28
N PHE A 210 -1.31 -0.06 -1.01
CA PHE A 210 -1.40 0.22 -2.43
C PHE A 210 0.01 0.36 -2.99
N ASP A 211 0.11 0.34 -4.31
CA ASP A 211 1.34 0.61 -5.03
C ASP A 211 1.15 1.79 -5.97
N THR A 212 2.22 2.56 -6.17
CA THR A 212 2.31 3.59 -7.18
C THR A 212 3.30 3.15 -8.25
N VAL A 213 2.91 3.25 -9.52
CA VAL A 213 3.75 2.88 -10.65
C VAL A 213 3.96 4.08 -11.54
N THR A 214 5.23 4.43 -11.77
CA THR A 214 5.65 5.40 -12.78
C THR A 214 6.13 4.64 -14.02
N TYR A 215 5.63 4.98 -15.19
CA TYR A 215 5.93 4.29 -16.45
C TYR A 215 6.01 5.26 -17.64
N LYS A 216 6.67 4.83 -18.72
CA LYS A 216 6.79 5.57 -19.99
C LYS A 216 5.50 5.48 -20.84
N PRO A 217 5.30 6.35 -21.84
CA PRO A 217 4.18 6.25 -22.78
C PRO A 217 4.01 4.88 -23.45
N ASP A 218 5.09 4.12 -23.64
CA ASP A 218 5.09 2.76 -24.18
C ASP A 218 4.78 1.67 -23.14
N SER A 219 4.28 2.07 -21.97
CA SER A 219 3.97 1.20 -20.82
C SER A 219 5.17 0.50 -20.19
N THR A 220 6.40 0.94 -20.47
CA THR A 220 7.59 0.45 -19.76
C THR A 220 7.62 0.98 -18.33
N THR A 221 7.66 0.09 -17.33
CA THR A 221 7.79 0.43 -15.91
C THR A 221 9.13 1.11 -15.65
N LEU A 222 9.11 2.22 -14.91
CA LEU A 222 10.32 2.92 -14.44
C LEU A 222 10.52 2.72 -12.94
N ILE A 223 9.52 3.10 -12.15
CA ILE A 223 9.58 3.08 -10.68
C ILE A 223 8.30 2.43 -10.18
N ARG A 224 8.42 1.54 -9.19
CA ARG A 224 7.30 0.98 -8.44
C ARG A 224 7.52 1.18 -6.95
N GLU A 225 6.57 1.84 -6.32
CA GLU A 225 6.59 2.19 -4.90
C GLU A 225 5.49 1.40 -4.20
N ASP A 226 5.86 0.52 -3.26
CA ASP A 226 4.93 -0.30 -2.48
C ASP A 226 4.70 0.37 -1.12
N TYR A 227 3.49 0.87 -0.91
CA TYR A 227 3.10 1.60 0.29
C TYR A 227 2.21 0.78 1.24
N ALA A 228 2.46 0.97 2.53
CA ALA A 228 1.62 0.48 3.61
C ALA A 228 1.40 1.62 4.63
N THR A 229 0.15 1.92 4.95
CA THR A 229 -0.21 2.86 6.02
C THR A 229 -0.99 2.14 7.11
N ILE A 230 -0.56 2.25 8.37
CA ILE A 230 -1.15 1.49 9.48
C ILE A 230 -1.34 2.37 10.71
N ASN A 231 -2.42 2.16 11.46
CA ASN A 231 -2.56 2.68 12.82
C ASN A 231 -2.30 1.59 13.87
N CYS A 232 -1.66 1.96 14.96
CA CYS A 232 -1.19 1.05 16.00
C CYS A 232 -1.45 1.64 17.38
N GLU A 233 -1.72 0.78 18.35
CA GLU A 233 -1.55 1.11 19.75
C GLU A 233 -0.14 0.68 20.16
N CYS A 234 0.66 1.64 20.56
CA CYS A 234 2.07 1.48 20.91
C CYS A 234 2.27 1.74 22.40
N SER A 235 3.33 1.19 22.98
CA SER A 235 3.79 1.45 24.34
C SER A 235 5.17 2.09 24.29
N LEU A 236 5.38 3.17 25.04
CA LEU A 236 6.68 3.82 25.12
C LEU A 236 7.70 2.89 25.78
N SER A 237 8.86 2.75 25.15
CA SER A 237 10.00 2.01 25.69
C SER A 237 11.06 3.02 26.17
N ASN A 238 11.49 2.95 27.44
CA ASN A 238 12.63 3.73 27.97
C ASN A 238 13.79 2.77 28.28
N PRO A 239 15.08 3.05 27.95
CA PRO A 239 15.70 4.33 27.54
C PRO A 239 15.95 4.48 26.02
N LYS A 240 16.45 5.66 25.59
CA LYS A 240 16.84 6.01 24.20
C LYS A 240 17.51 4.83 23.47
N THR A 241 16.81 4.24 22.49
CA THR A 241 17.37 3.23 21.61
C THR A 241 17.68 3.83 20.24
N GLN A 242 18.12 2.99 19.29
CA GLN A 242 18.34 3.42 17.92
C GLN A 242 17.06 3.21 17.10
N GLY A 243 16.65 4.25 16.39
CA GLY A 243 15.57 4.20 15.40
C GLY A 243 15.88 5.11 14.22
N TYR A 244 15.30 4.83 13.06
CA TYR A 244 15.54 5.60 11.85
C TYR A 244 14.74 6.90 11.84
N THR A 245 15.36 8.03 11.47
CA THR A 245 14.61 9.23 11.02
C THR A 245 13.76 8.86 9.79
N PRO A 246 12.72 9.64 9.44
CA PRO A 246 11.93 9.35 8.25
C PRO A 246 12.80 9.25 7.01
N PHE A 247 12.43 8.32 6.13
CA PHE A 247 12.85 8.32 4.74
C PHE A 247 12.06 9.40 3.98
N VAL A 248 12.72 10.13 3.10
CA VAL A 248 12.18 11.36 2.49
C VAL A 248 12.18 11.26 0.98
N SER A 249 11.00 11.32 0.36
CA SER A 249 10.88 11.44 -1.10
C SER A 249 11.22 12.86 -1.53
N ARG A 250 12.10 13.02 -2.53
CA ARG A 250 12.51 14.34 -3.03
C ARG A 250 12.90 14.31 -4.51
N PRO A 251 12.96 15.47 -5.19
CA PRO A 251 13.51 15.56 -6.53
C PRO A 251 14.94 15.01 -6.60
N ASP A 252 15.27 14.29 -7.67
CA ASP A 252 16.67 14.00 -8.01
C ASP A 252 17.35 15.28 -8.52
N ALA A 253 17.95 16.03 -7.61
CA ALA A 253 18.66 17.27 -7.94
C ALA A 253 20.04 17.01 -8.56
N THR A 254 20.53 15.76 -8.54
CA THR A 254 21.86 15.39 -9.06
C THR A 254 21.82 14.95 -10.51
N ASP A 255 20.74 14.28 -10.92
CA ASP A 255 20.49 13.88 -12.30
C ASP A 255 19.07 14.29 -12.71
N ILE A 256 18.92 15.60 -12.93
CA ILE A 256 17.61 16.16 -13.27
C ILE A 256 17.12 15.73 -14.65
N ASP A 257 18.04 15.34 -15.55
CA ASP A 257 17.72 14.89 -16.91
C ASP A 257 16.98 13.55 -16.92
N ASP A 258 17.15 12.75 -15.86
CA ASP A 258 16.39 11.54 -15.63
C ASP A 258 14.97 11.82 -15.09
N TYR A 259 14.65 13.05 -14.68
CA TYR A 259 13.33 13.52 -14.25
C TYR A 259 12.59 12.54 -13.34
N GLN A 260 13.14 12.31 -12.15
CA GLN A 260 12.61 11.33 -11.20
C GLN A 260 12.57 11.84 -9.76
N VAL A 261 11.74 11.15 -8.97
CA VAL A 261 11.73 11.26 -7.52
C VAL A 261 12.63 10.17 -6.96
N ILE A 262 13.51 10.53 -6.04
CA ILE A 262 14.33 9.61 -5.27
C ILE A 262 13.88 9.59 -3.81
N VAL A 263 14.25 8.53 -3.10
CA VAL A 263 14.04 8.45 -1.65
C VAL A 263 15.38 8.58 -0.96
N GLU A 264 15.52 9.62 -0.14
CA GLU A 264 16.68 9.81 0.73
C GLU A 264 16.52 8.93 1.98
N ASP A 265 17.61 8.22 2.30
CA ASP A 265 17.63 7.27 3.40
C ASP A 265 17.46 7.93 4.77
N GLY A 266 16.64 7.29 5.61
CA GLY A 266 16.56 7.61 7.03
C GLY A 266 17.91 7.36 7.71
N THR A 267 18.26 8.22 8.67
CA THR A 267 19.48 8.09 9.47
C THR A 267 19.18 7.40 10.79
N LEU A 268 20.01 6.43 11.18
CA LEU A 268 19.87 5.75 12.46
C LEU A 268 20.39 6.67 13.59
N VAL A 269 19.51 7.07 14.51
CA VAL A 269 19.84 8.00 15.59
C VAL A 269 19.36 7.50 16.94
N ALA A 270 20.00 7.98 18.01
CA ALA A 270 19.55 7.72 19.37
C ALA A 270 18.32 8.58 19.69
N LYS A 271 17.14 7.97 19.76
CA LYS A 271 15.87 8.65 20.01
C LYS A 271 14.93 7.80 20.85
N SER A 272 13.80 8.39 21.25
CA SER A 272 12.73 7.63 21.87
C SER A 272 12.18 6.61 20.88
N THR A 273 11.75 5.46 21.39
CA THR A 273 11.15 4.39 20.60
C THR A 273 10.01 3.77 21.37
N GLY A 274 9.13 3.06 20.68
CA GLY A 274 8.06 2.28 21.27
C GLY A 274 8.08 0.83 20.80
N ALA A 275 7.14 0.07 21.34
CA ALA A 275 6.83 -1.27 20.90
C ALA A 275 5.31 -1.44 20.86
N PRO A 276 4.74 -2.30 20.01
CA PRO A 276 3.32 -2.59 20.03
C PRO A 276 2.85 -3.10 21.39
N THR A 277 1.63 -2.77 21.80
CA THR A 277 1.08 -3.17 23.12
C THR A 277 0.63 -4.63 23.20
N ASN A 278 0.52 -5.33 22.07
CA ASN A 278 -0.07 -6.67 22.00
C ASN A 278 1.00 -7.78 21.91
N ASN A 279 0.62 -9.00 22.31
CA ASN A 279 1.53 -10.16 22.40
C ASN A 279 1.83 -10.84 21.04
N ASN A 280 1.24 -10.37 19.94
CA ASN A 280 1.48 -10.89 18.58
C ASN A 280 1.28 -9.78 17.53
N PRO A 281 2.16 -8.75 17.54
CA PRO A 281 1.93 -7.58 16.71
C PRO A 281 2.09 -7.88 15.23
N SER A 282 1.30 -7.15 14.43
CA SER A 282 1.62 -6.92 13.03
C SER A 282 3.06 -6.42 12.91
N ALA A 283 3.85 -7.01 12.01
CA ALA A 283 5.22 -6.56 11.74
C ALA A 283 5.27 -5.07 11.36
N TYR A 284 4.22 -4.55 10.72
CA TYR A 284 4.06 -3.13 10.44
C TYR A 284 3.92 -2.30 11.72
N CYS A 285 3.20 -2.76 12.73
CA CYS A 285 3.16 -2.06 14.00
C CYS A 285 4.49 -2.11 14.75
N THR A 286 5.25 -3.21 14.64
CA THR A 286 6.61 -3.26 15.20
C THR A 286 7.48 -2.17 14.59
N ILE A 287 7.48 -2.04 13.27
CA ILE A 287 8.24 -0.99 12.56
C ILE A 287 7.72 0.41 12.93
N CYS A 288 6.40 0.60 12.92
CA CYS A 288 5.75 1.89 13.22
C CYS A 288 6.09 2.39 14.62
N CYS A 289 5.82 1.57 15.65
CA CYS A 289 6.07 1.93 17.03
C CYS A 289 7.57 2.11 17.30
N GLN A 290 8.45 1.40 16.58
CA GLN A 290 9.90 1.53 16.78
C GLN A 290 10.43 2.85 16.20
N ASP A 291 10.07 3.18 14.96
CA ASP A 291 10.74 4.22 14.20
C ASP A 291 9.99 5.57 14.19
N HIS A 292 8.70 5.65 14.49
CA HIS A 292 7.91 6.88 14.37
C HIS A 292 8.02 7.85 15.56
N PHE A 293 9.25 8.29 15.81
CA PHE A 293 9.60 9.32 16.78
C PHE A 293 10.51 10.35 16.12
N ASP A 294 10.24 11.63 16.30
CA ASP A 294 11.15 12.65 15.81
C ASP A 294 12.49 12.62 16.56
N SER A 295 13.56 12.94 15.85
CA SER A 295 14.86 13.17 16.47
C SER A 295 14.84 14.48 17.26
N ASN A 296 15.62 14.55 18.34
CA ASN A 296 15.91 15.83 19.02
C ASN A 296 16.93 16.69 18.25
N ASP A 297 17.56 16.12 17.22
CA ASP A 297 18.50 16.81 16.34
C ASP A 297 17.73 17.53 15.24
N SER A 298 17.68 18.87 15.32
CA SER A 298 16.97 19.71 14.36
C SER A 298 17.58 19.73 12.96
N SER A 299 18.76 19.13 12.76
CA SER A 299 19.34 18.92 11.42
C SER A 299 18.73 17.73 10.69
N LYS A 300 17.92 16.90 11.38
CA LYS A 300 17.29 15.71 10.82
C LYS A 300 15.86 16.00 10.36
N PRO A 301 15.38 15.30 9.32
CA PRO A 301 13.98 15.39 8.92
C PRO A 301 13.06 14.83 10.02
N VAL A 302 11.84 15.35 10.05
CA VAL A 302 10.77 14.98 11.00
C VAL A 302 9.60 14.37 10.23
N PHE A 303 8.79 13.54 10.90
CA PHE A 303 7.72 12.79 10.24
C PHE A 303 6.61 13.71 9.72
N ASP A 304 6.26 14.73 10.51
CA ASP A 304 5.26 15.74 10.14
C ASP A 304 5.79 17.17 10.38
N PRO A 305 6.47 17.76 9.38
CA PRO A 305 6.99 19.13 9.46
C PRO A 305 5.92 20.22 9.63
N ALA A 306 4.64 19.92 9.42
CA ALA A 306 3.57 20.91 9.62
C ALA A 306 3.21 21.08 11.11
N ARG A 307 3.74 20.25 12.01
CA ARG A 307 3.49 20.37 13.45
C ARG A 307 4.24 21.56 14.05
N LEU A 308 3.55 22.26 14.94
CA LEU A 308 4.09 23.45 15.62
C LEU A 308 5.14 23.11 16.70
N ILE A 309 5.30 21.84 17.07
CA ILE A 309 6.21 21.39 18.13
C ILE A 309 7.02 20.20 17.61
N THR A 310 8.35 20.35 17.66
CA THR A 310 9.32 19.31 17.32
C THR A 310 10.28 19.10 18.48
N PRO A 311 10.53 17.86 18.93
CA PRO A 311 9.87 16.61 18.52
C PRO A 311 8.36 16.62 18.77
N HIS A 312 7.58 15.95 17.91
CA HIS A 312 6.14 15.81 18.18
C HIS A 312 5.87 14.97 19.44
N GLY A 313 4.78 15.28 20.14
CA GLY A 313 4.34 14.53 21.31
C GLY A 313 3.44 13.35 20.94
N HIS A 314 3.38 12.36 21.83
CA HIS A 314 2.53 11.17 21.70
C HIS A 314 1.37 11.21 22.70
N TYR A 315 0.19 10.78 22.26
CA TYR A 315 -1.03 10.90 23.05
C TYR A 315 -1.90 9.63 22.97
N MET A 316 -2.74 9.45 23.98
CA MET A 316 -3.91 8.55 23.90
C MET A 316 -5.16 9.38 23.69
N TYR A 317 -5.94 9.02 22.67
CA TYR A 317 -7.29 9.51 22.51
C TYR A 317 -8.22 8.79 23.48
N THR A 318 -8.95 9.55 24.29
CA THR A 318 -9.86 9.03 25.33
C THR A 318 -11.34 9.15 24.96
N GLY A 319 -11.64 9.68 23.76
CA GLY A 319 -13.01 9.78 23.24
C GLY A 319 -13.60 8.43 22.85
N SER A 320 -14.92 8.31 22.94
CA SER A 320 -15.65 7.06 22.68
C SER A 320 -15.95 6.80 21.19
N ALA A 321 -15.99 7.84 20.36
CA ALA A 321 -16.17 7.72 18.91
C ALA A 321 -15.71 8.99 18.18
N TYR A 322 -14.93 8.82 17.10
CA TYR A 322 -14.47 9.92 16.25
C TYR A 322 -14.99 9.77 14.82
N ASN A 323 -15.37 10.90 14.22
CA ASN A 323 -15.63 11.07 12.80
C ASN A 323 -15.27 12.52 12.45
N THR A 324 -14.66 12.81 11.31
CA THR A 324 -14.26 14.18 10.95
C THR A 324 -15.42 15.22 10.94
N PHE A 325 -16.68 14.81 10.79
CA PHE A 325 -17.86 15.67 10.95
C PHE A 325 -18.24 15.99 12.41
N ASN A 326 -17.61 15.32 13.38
CA ASN A 326 -17.70 15.62 14.81
C ASN A 326 -16.39 16.22 15.37
N ALA A 327 -15.43 16.56 14.51
CA ALA A 327 -14.14 17.14 14.91
C ALA A 327 -14.28 18.37 15.83
N SER A 328 -15.33 19.19 15.68
CA SER A 328 -15.57 20.33 16.58
C SER A 328 -15.82 19.94 18.05
N LEU A 329 -16.09 18.68 18.34
CA LEU A 329 -16.24 18.14 19.70
C LEU A 329 -14.90 17.68 20.29
N VAL A 330 -13.85 17.60 19.47
CA VAL A 330 -12.51 17.17 19.88
C VAL A 330 -11.75 18.37 20.44
N THR A 331 -11.34 18.24 21.70
CA THR A 331 -10.62 19.30 22.43
C THR A 331 -9.33 18.73 23.00
N SER A 332 -8.47 19.58 23.57
CA SER A 332 -7.28 19.12 24.28
C SER A 332 -7.59 18.12 25.40
N GLY A 333 -8.77 18.21 26.03
CA GLY A 333 -9.24 17.26 27.04
C GLY A 333 -9.61 15.88 26.50
N SER A 334 -9.72 15.72 25.18
CA SER A 334 -9.93 14.42 24.52
C SER A 334 -8.63 13.60 24.39
N PHE A 335 -7.48 14.18 24.78
CA PHE A 335 -6.16 13.56 24.67
C PHE A 335 -5.42 13.58 26.00
N THR A 336 -4.79 12.46 26.31
CA THR A 336 -3.83 12.35 27.43
C THR A 336 -2.43 12.30 26.83
N SER A 337 -1.57 13.26 27.21
CA SER A 337 -0.15 13.23 26.85
C SER A 337 0.55 12.07 27.55
N ILE A 338 1.32 11.29 26.80
CA ILE A 338 1.93 10.05 27.28
C ILE A 338 3.43 10.25 27.40
N LEU A 339 3.95 10.20 28.63
CA LEU A 339 5.38 10.19 28.93
C LEU A 339 5.88 8.80 29.35
N ALA A 340 4.95 7.91 29.70
CA ALA A 340 5.14 6.48 29.93
C ALA A 340 3.79 5.78 29.71
N GLY A 341 3.81 4.59 29.12
CA GLY A 341 2.60 3.81 28.83
C GLY A 341 2.18 3.84 27.36
N ASN A 342 0.90 3.55 27.12
CA ASN A 342 0.37 3.36 25.77
C ASN A 342 0.03 4.68 25.10
N TYR A 343 0.20 4.77 23.78
CA TYR A 343 -0.17 5.88 22.91
C TYR A 343 -0.71 5.35 21.57
N LEU A 344 -1.47 6.17 20.85
CA LEU A 344 -1.91 5.86 19.49
C LEU A 344 -0.92 6.42 18.48
N GLU A 345 -0.63 5.64 17.44
CA GLU A 345 0.27 6.03 16.36
C GLU A 345 -0.30 5.65 15.00
N ALA A 346 0.06 6.40 13.96
CA ALA A 346 -0.22 6.02 12.59
C ALA A 346 0.97 6.33 11.68
N CYS A 347 1.45 5.32 10.96
CA CYS A 347 2.67 5.41 10.16
C CYS A 347 2.40 5.13 8.68
N ARG A 348 3.04 5.90 7.81
CA ARG A 348 3.24 5.57 6.39
C ARG A 348 4.57 4.86 6.22
N MET A 349 4.57 3.80 5.42
CA MET A 349 5.75 3.02 5.09
C MET A 349 5.87 2.81 3.59
N GLN A 350 7.10 2.77 3.12
CA GLN A 350 7.46 2.41 1.75
C GLN A 350 8.44 1.23 1.78
N ARG A 351 8.35 0.33 0.81
CA ARG A 351 9.37 -0.70 0.63
C ARG A 351 10.62 -0.11 -0.01
N ILE A 352 11.72 -0.11 0.73
CA ILE A 352 13.04 0.40 0.34
C ILE A 352 14.05 -0.72 0.62
N ASP A 353 14.84 -1.09 -0.40
CA ASP A 353 15.78 -2.22 -0.36
C ASP A 353 15.18 -3.54 0.13
N GLY A 354 13.91 -3.78 -0.22
CA GLY A 354 13.16 -4.99 0.16
C GLY A 354 12.52 -4.94 1.55
N TYR A 355 12.82 -3.93 2.39
CA TYR A 355 12.26 -3.76 3.73
C TYR A 355 11.25 -2.61 3.77
N TYR A 356 10.20 -2.72 4.58
CA TYR A 356 9.37 -1.55 4.87
C TYR A 356 10.13 -0.61 5.81
N ARG A 357 10.17 0.66 5.41
CA ARG A 357 10.74 1.77 6.18
C ARG A 357 9.69 2.84 6.39
N VAL A 358 9.69 3.46 7.56
CA VAL A 358 8.78 4.57 7.87
C VAL A 358 9.22 5.81 7.11
N THR A 359 8.31 6.39 6.33
CA THR A 359 8.54 7.63 5.57
C THR A 359 7.89 8.79 6.31
N GLN A 360 8.08 10.02 5.80
CA GLN A 360 7.27 11.15 6.27
C GLN A 360 5.77 10.88 6.09
N ASP A 361 4.98 11.52 6.94
CA ASP A 361 3.53 11.38 6.96
C ASP A 361 2.91 11.84 5.66
N TRP A 362 1.77 11.24 5.34
CA TRP A 362 0.92 11.77 4.30
C TRP A 362 0.57 13.23 4.57
N ARG A 363 0.61 14.07 3.53
CA ARG A 363 0.13 15.44 3.58
C ARG A 363 -0.90 15.66 2.50
N LEU A 364 -2.17 15.60 2.89
CA LEU A 364 -3.29 15.90 1.99
C LEU A 364 -3.29 17.39 1.64
N VAL A 365 -3.32 17.70 0.34
CA VAL A 365 -3.39 19.08 -0.17
C VAL A 365 -4.73 19.42 -0.80
N ASP A 366 -5.51 18.41 -1.21
CA ASP A 366 -6.92 18.55 -1.54
C ASP A 366 -7.66 17.22 -1.44
N VAL A 367 -8.96 17.28 -1.20
CA VAL A 367 -9.88 16.16 -1.43
C VAL A 367 -10.87 16.58 -2.51
N VAL A 368 -11.11 15.70 -3.47
CA VAL A 368 -11.99 15.97 -4.61
C VAL A 368 -13.17 15.00 -4.58
N LEU A 369 -14.36 15.57 -4.46
CA LEU A 369 -15.65 14.90 -4.49
C LEU A 369 -16.25 14.97 -5.90
N MET A 370 -16.70 13.83 -6.43
CA MET A 370 -17.36 13.73 -7.74
C MET A 370 -18.26 12.50 -7.83
N ARG A 371 -19.04 12.36 -8.91
CA ARG A 371 -19.67 11.06 -9.23
C ARG A 371 -18.61 10.08 -9.73
N LYS A 372 -18.77 8.80 -9.40
CA LYS A 372 -17.87 7.75 -9.90
C LYS A 372 -17.87 7.65 -11.43
N ASP A 373 -19.06 7.64 -12.03
CA ASP A 373 -19.25 7.48 -13.48
C ASP A 373 -18.79 8.70 -14.31
N TRP A 374 -18.65 9.87 -13.68
CA TRP A 374 -18.14 11.06 -14.35
C TRP A 374 -16.71 10.86 -14.89
N LEU A 375 -15.88 10.08 -14.18
CA LEU A 375 -14.52 9.74 -14.61
C LEU A 375 -14.46 8.63 -15.68
N GLU A 376 -15.59 8.08 -16.13
CA GLU A 376 -15.59 7.14 -17.27
C GLU A 376 -15.35 7.85 -18.60
N SER A 377 -15.63 9.16 -18.67
CA SER A 377 -15.34 9.99 -19.85
C SER A 377 -13.87 10.40 -19.91
N SER A 378 -13.23 10.20 -21.08
CA SER A 378 -11.85 10.61 -21.32
C SER A 378 -11.63 12.12 -21.18
N SER A 379 -12.62 12.95 -21.53
CA SER A 379 -12.56 14.41 -21.36
C SER A 379 -12.54 14.80 -19.89
N ASN A 380 -13.32 14.10 -19.06
CA ASN A 380 -13.43 14.35 -17.63
C ASN A 380 -12.19 13.87 -16.89
N GLN A 381 -11.62 12.73 -17.32
CA GLN A 381 -10.31 12.29 -16.83
C GLN A 381 -9.22 13.33 -17.15
N ALA A 382 -9.22 13.92 -18.35
CA ALA A 382 -8.28 14.99 -18.70
C ALA A 382 -8.49 16.24 -17.82
N ALA A 383 -9.74 16.66 -17.60
CA ALA A 383 -10.07 17.77 -16.71
C ALA A 383 -9.57 17.52 -15.27
N TYR A 384 -9.75 16.30 -14.76
CA TYR A 384 -9.26 15.92 -13.45
C TYR A 384 -7.72 15.93 -13.36
N ARG A 385 -7.02 15.37 -14.35
CA ARG A 385 -5.54 15.40 -14.39
C ARG A 385 -5.00 16.83 -14.43
N ASN A 386 -5.61 17.70 -15.23
CA ASN A 386 -5.25 19.11 -15.30
C ASN A 386 -5.45 19.81 -13.95
N TYR A 387 -6.55 19.50 -13.26
CA TYR A 387 -6.79 20.02 -11.91
C TYR A 387 -5.72 19.56 -10.92
N VAL A 388 -5.36 18.27 -10.91
CA VAL A 388 -4.31 17.74 -10.02
C VAL A 388 -3.00 18.48 -10.25
N LEU A 389 -2.54 18.60 -11.50
CA LEU A 389 -1.30 19.32 -11.82
C LEU A 389 -1.36 20.81 -11.44
N ALA A 390 -2.48 21.49 -11.71
CA ALA A 390 -2.67 22.88 -11.29
C ALA A 390 -2.62 23.01 -9.76
N LYS A 391 -3.21 22.06 -9.02
CA LYS A 391 -3.19 22.06 -7.56
C LYS A 391 -1.80 21.83 -6.99
N ILE A 392 -1.01 20.93 -7.58
CA ILE A 392 0.39 20.72 -7.19
C ILE A 392 1.23 21.97 -7.49
N LYS A 393 1.04 22.59 -8.65
CA LYS A 393 1.69 23.85 -9.01
C LYS A 393 1.39 24.95 -7.99
N ASP A 394 0.13 25.07 -7.56
CA ASP A 394 -0.27 25.99 -6.49
C ASP A 394 0.47 25.75 -5.18
N GLN A 395 0.66 24.48 -4.79
CA GLN A 395 1.40 24.14 -3.57
C GLN A 395 2.89 24.49 -3.66
N ILE A 396 3.49 24.40 -4.84
CA ILE A 396 4.91 24.77 -5.08
C ILE A 396 5.07 26.29 -5.10
N LEU A 397 4.18 27.01 -5.77
CA LEU A 397 4.25 28.47 -5.92
C LEU A 397 3.65 29.25 -4.74
N GLY A 398 2.92 28.59 -3.85
CA GLY A 398 2.17 29.26 -2.77
C GLY A 398 0.96 30.05 -3.29
N THR A 399 0.38 29.62 -4.41
CA THR A 399 -0.80 30.25 -5.04
C THR A 399 -2.07 29.42 -4.81
N THR A 400 -3.21 29.94 -5.26
CA THR A 400 -4.53 29.29 -5.14
C THR A 400 -5.34 29.41 -6.43
N ALA A 401 -4.68 29.27 -7.58
CA ALA A 401 -5.28 29.44 -8.90
C ALA A 401 -6.05 28.21 -9.40
N ALA A 402 -5.75 27.01 -8.88
CA ALA A 402 -6.39 25.76 -9.28
C ALA A 402 -7.88 25.79 -8.95
N ASP A 403 -8.72 25.59 -9.96
CA ASP A 403 -10.17 25.63 -9.84
C ASP A 403 -10.79 24.25 -10.10
N LYS A 404 -11.55 23.77 -9.12
CA LYS A 404 -12.28 22.49 -9.18
C LYS A 404 -13.68 22.62 -9.80
N THR A 405 -14.14 23.81 -10.19
CA THR A 405 -15.47 24.03 -10.79
C THR A 405 -15.68 23.22 -12.06
N ALA A 406 -14.64 23.04 -12.88
CA ALA A 406 -14.69 22.23 -14.09
C ALA A 406 -14.90 20.73 -13.82
N LEU A 407 -14.73 20.29 -12.56
CA LEU A 407 -14.98 18.91 -12.11
C LEU A 407 -16.43 18.70 -11.63
N ARG A 408 -17.32 19.67 -11.88
CA ARG A 408 -18.71 19.68 -11.42
C ARG A 408 -19.65 19.50 -12.60
N ASP A 409 -20.76 18.80 -12.37
CA ASP A 409 -21.71 18.36 -13.40
C ASP A 409 -22.56 19.52 -13.97
N VAL A 410 -22.73 20.61 -13.22
CA VAL A 410 -23.46 21.82 -13.66
C VAL A 410 -22.92 23.11 -13.05
N SER A 411 -23.24 24.22 -13.72
CA SER A 411 -23.10 25.60 -13.24
C SER A 411 -24.45 26.19 -12.80
N PRO A 412 -24.58 26.84 -11.62
CA PRO A 412 -23.54 26.94 -10.60
C PRO A 412 -23.33 25.59 -9.90
N SER A 413 -22.08 25.34 -9.54
CA SER A 413 -21.46 24.11 -9.01
C SER A 413 -22.42 23.16 -8.29
N GLY A 414 -22.79 22.06 -8.94
CA GLY A 414 -23.65 21.05 -8.31
C GLY A 414 -23.63 19.70 -9.02
N LEU A 415 -24.15 18.70 -8.33
CA LEU A 415 -24.52 17.40 -8.84
C LEU A 415 -25.99 17.45 -9.28
N GLN A 416 -26.26 17.36 -10.57
CA GLN A 416 -27.61 17.07 -11.05
C GLN A 416 -27.79 15.57 -11.17
N VAL A 417 -28.69 15.02 -10.35
CA VAL A 417 -29.12 13.63 -10.54
C VAL A 417 -30.34 13.68 -11.44
N ALA A 418 -30.29 12.98 -12.57
CA ALA A 418 -31.33 13.02 -13.59
C ALA A 418 -32.70 12.58 -13.06
N ASN A 419 -32.74 11.83 -11.95
CA ASN A 419 -33.93 11.32 -11.28
C ASN A 419 -33.63 10.96 -9.83
N ALA A 420 -34.65 10.71 -8.99
CA ALA A 420 -34.41 10.12 -7.67
C ALA A 420 -33.87 8.68 -7.80
N GLY A 421 -32.92 8.29 -6.95
CA GLY A 421 -32.19 7.04 -7.07
C GLY A 421 -30.86 7.03 -6.32
N ALA A 422 -30.07 5.98 -6.54
CA ALA A 422 -28.77 5.80 -5.92
C ALA A 422 -27.64 6.07 -6.91
N THR A 423 -26.70 6.95 -6.53
CA THR A 423 -25.51 7.30 -7.30
C THR A 423 -24.26 7.08 -6.45
N GLN A 424 -23.30 6.32 -6.96
CA GLN A 424 -22.01 6.15 -6.28
C GLN A 424 -21.16 7.41 -6.47
N LEU A 425 -20.82 8.07 -5.37
CA LEU A 425 -19.84 9.14 -5.35
C LEU A 425 -18.43 8.58 -5.15
N MET A 426 -17.44 9.35 -5.56
CA MET A 426 -16.03 9.07 -5.39
C MET A 426 -15.35 10.24 -4.67
N ALA A 427 -14.44 9.92 -3.76
CA ALA A 427 -13.52 10.88 -3.16
C ALA A 427 -12.09 10.50 -3.53
N ARG A 428 -11.34 11.44 -4.10
CA ARG A 428 -9.91 11.28 -4.42
C ARG A 428 -9.09 12.27 -3.61
N GLY A 429 -8.10 11.78 -2.88
CA GLY A 429 -7.18 12.60 -2.10
C GLY A 429 -5.91 12.87 -2.91
N ILE A 430 -5.53 14.14 -2.98
CA ILE A 430 -4.27 14.57 -3.60
C ILE A 430 -3.27 14.79 -2.47
N TYR A 431 -2.17 14.05 -2.49
CA TYR A 431 -1.10 14.10 -1.50
C TYR A 431 0.17 14.65 -2.12
N LEU A 432 0.91 15.46 -1.37
CA LEU A 432 2.22 16.00 -1.74
C LEU A 432 3.18 15.81 -0.57
N ASP A 433 4.26 15.07 -0.77
CA ASP A 433 5.27 14.89 0.28
C ASP A 433 5.91 16.23 0.66
N TYR A 434 6.45 16.30 1.87
CA TYR A 434 7.08 17.52 2.37
C TYR A 434 8.36 17.84 1.58
N LEU A 435 8.44 19.06 1.07
CA LEU A 435 9.60 19.57 0.36
C LEU A 435 10.43 20.46 1.29
N ASN A 436 11.73 20.21 1.38
CA ASN A 436 12.63 21.13 2.08
C ASN A 436 12.82 22.43 1.26
N ALA A 437 13.45 23.44 1.86
CA ALA A 437 13.63 24.74 1.22
C ALA A 437 14.43 24.69 -0.10
N ALA A 438 15.41 23.80 -0.20
CA ALA A 438 16.23 23.65 -1.41
C ALA A 438 15.43 23.01 -2.55
N ASP A 439 14.71 21.91 -2.25
CA ASP A 439 13.86 21.21 -3.22
C ASP A 439 12.71 22.10 -3.70
N LEU A 440 12.10 22.85 -2.79
CA LEU A 440 11.07 23.82 -3.14
C LEU A 440 11.61 24.91 -4.07
N SER A 441 12.79 25.46 -3.77
CA SER A 441 13.43 26.49 -4.60
C SER A 441 13.77 25.96 -6.00
N LEU A 442 14.24 24.71 -6.10
CA LEU A 442 14.49 24.05 -7.37
C LEU A 442 13.19 23.94 -8.18
N LEU A 443 12.14 23.38 -7.59
CA LEU A 443 10.87 23.18 -8.28
C LEU A 443 10.22 24.51 -8.69
N GLN A 444 10.31 25.56 -7.87
CA GLN A 444 9.84 26.89 -8.21
C GLN A 444 10.54 27.48 -9.45
N SER A 445 11.81 27.14 -9.68
CA SER A 445 12.54 27.59 -10.87
C SER A 445 12.13 26.87 -12.17
N LEU A 446 11.53 25.68 -12.05
CA LEU A 446 11.21 24.78 -13.18
C LEU A 446 9.73 24.80 -13.57
N VAL A 447 8.82 25.05 -12.62
CA VAL A 447 7.37 24.86 -12.78
C VAL A 447 6.73 25.65 -13.94
N ASP A 448 7.37 26.75 -14.36
CA ASP A 448 6.93 27.61 -15.48
C ASP A 448 7.82 27.48 -16.73
N THR A 449 8.93 26.75 -16.66
CA THR A 449 9.98 26.72 -17.70
C THR A 449 10.25 25.33 -18.26
N ASP A 450 9.95 24.28 -17.51
CA ASP A 450 10.23 22.89 -17.86
C ASP A 450 8.95 22.07 -17.86
N GLU A 451 8.58 21.50 -19.00
CA GLU A 451 7.35 20.74 -19.14
C GLU A 451 7.32 19.44 -18.33
N ASN A 452 8.49 18.91 -17.93
CA ASN A 452 8.67 17.67 -17.16
C ASN A 452 8.79 17.89 -15.66
N TRP A 453 8.65 19.14 -15.17
CA TRP A 453 8.67 19.43 -13.73
C TRP A 453 7.79 18.50 -12.89
N PRO A 454 6.59 18.03 -13.31
CA PRO A 454 5.78 17.16 -12.46
C PRO A 454 6.47 15.83 -12.14
N ALA A 455 7.34 15.32 -13.01
CA ALA A 455 8.05 14.07 -12.78
C ALA A 455 9.04 14.13 -11.61
N LEU A 456 9.50 15.33 -11.25
CA LEU A 456 10.39 15.60 -10.12
C LEU A 456 9.63 15.74 -8.78
N VAL A 457 8.30 15.78 -8.81
CA VAL A 457 7.51 16.09 -7.62
C VAL A 457 6.94 14.81 -6.98
N PRO A 458 7.17 14.58 -5.68
CA PRO A 458 6.62 13.43 -4.96
C PRO A 458 5.15 13.67 -4.57
N PHE A 459 4.25 13.57 -5.55
CA PHE A 459 2.81 13.68 -5.34
C PHE A 459 2.06 12.43 -5.82
N TYR A 460 0.91 12.19 -5.20
CA TYR A 460 0.11 10.97 -5.33
C TYR A 460 -1.38 11.28 -5.32
N ASP A 461 -2.15 10.47 -6.06
CA ASP A 461 -3.61 10.50 -6.08
C ASP A 461 -4.13 9.17 -5.54
N LEU A 462 -4.84 9.23 -4.41
CA LEU A 462 -5.41 8.05 -3.76
C LEU A 462 -6.94 8.09 -3.81
N ASN A 463 -7.56 6.97 -4.17
CA ASN A 463 -9.00 6.80 -4.03
C ASN A 463 -9.36 6.61 -2.55
N LEU A 464 -9.85 7.68 -1.93
CA LEU A 464 -10.26 7.71 -0.53
C LEU A 464 -11.73 7.34 -0.31
N THR A 465 -12.47 6.89 -1.34
CA THR A 465 -13.93 6.71 -1.24
C THR A 465 -14.33 5.81 -0.09
N LEU A 466 -13.57 4.73 0.13
CA LEU A 466 -13.82 3.76 1.19
C LEU A 466 -13.09 4.10 2.50
N LEU A 467 -12.35 5.21 2.56
CA LEU A 467 -11.47 5.60 3.68
C LEU A 467 -11.91 6.92 4.34
N ALA A 468 -12.33 7.90 3.55
CA ALA A 468 -12.83 9.20 4.00
C ALA A 468 -14.26 9.15 4.57
N ASP A 469 -14.62 10.15 5.38
CA ASP A 469 -15.95 10.26 5.99
C ASP A 469 -16.94 10.98 5.09
N TRP A 470 -18.20 10.52 5.13
CA TRP A 470 -19.29 11.01 4.29
C TRP A 470 -20.47 11.50 5.13
N LYS A 471 -21.09 12.61 4.72
CA LYS A 471 -22.30 13.14 5.38
C LYS A 471 -23.16 13.97 4.43
N VAL A 472 -24.49 13.84 4.54
CA VAL A 472 -25.42 14.85 4.05
C VAL A 472 -25.45 15.98 5.07
N THR A 473 -24.92 17.15 4.70
CA THR A 473 -24.72 18.28 5.61
C THR A 473 -25.92 19.21 5.69
N SER A 474 -26.76 19.22 4.65
CA SER A 474 -27.99 20.02 4.60
C SER A 474 -29.01 19.40 3.64
N GLY A 475 -30.27 19.83 3.78
CA GLY A 475 -31.37 19.43 2.89
C GLY A 475 -32.24 18.30 3.41
N THR A 476 -33.17 17.85 2.57
CA THR A 476 -34.13 16.78 2.86
C THR A 476 -34.17 15.77 1.72
N GLY A 477 -34.63 14.55 2.01
CA GLY A 477 -34.80 13.53 0.99
C GLY A 477 -33.48 12.99 0.42
N MET A 478 -32.41 12.99 1.22
CA MET A 478 -31.12 12.46 0.81
C MET A 478 -30.44 11.70 1.94
N THR A 479 -29.72 10.64 1.60
CA THR A 479 -28.82 9.92 2.50
C THR A 479 -27.52 9.59 1.79
N VAL A 480 -26.42 9.49 2.52
CA VAL A 480 -25.15 8.99 2.01
C VAL A 480 -24.61 7.92 2.95
N THR A 481 -24.14 6.81 2.41
CA THR A 481 -23.58 5.74 3.25
C THR A 481 -22.22 6.14 3.82
N ASN A 482 -22.00 5.87 5.10
CA ASN A 482 -20.69 6.01 5.76
C ASN A 482 -20.48 4.84 6.76
N GLN A 483 -20.40 3.62 6.26
CA GLN A 483 -20.17 2.44 7.11
C GLN A 483 -18.74 2.39 7.64
N ALA A 484 -18.54 1.71 8.77
CA ALA A 484 -17.21 1.43 9.31
C ALA A 484 -16.34 0.69 8.29
N ILE A 485 -15.05 1.02 8.25
CA ILE A 485 -14.06 0.38 7.38
C ILE A 485 -13.96 -1.11 7.74
N LYS A 486 -13.86 -1.96 6.71
CA LYS A 486 -13.70 -3.42 6.86
C LYS A 486 -12.59 -3.91 5.92
N THR A 487 -12.05 -5.09 6.23
CA THR A 487 -11.14 -5.80 5.32
C THR A 487 -11.82 -6.06 3.99
N LEU A 488 -11.22 -5.60 2.89
CA LEU A 488 -11.69 -5.96 1.55
C LEU A 488 -11.42 -7.42 1.23
N ASP A 489 -12.22 -7.99 0.33
CA ASP A 489 -11.98 -9.34 -0.22
C ASP A 489 -10.59 -9.39 -0.88
N PRO A 490 -9.81 -10.48 -0.74
CA PRO A 490 -8.52 -10.64 -1.41
C PRO A 490 -8.55 -10.51 -2.94
N ASP A 491 -9.72 -10.55 -3.58
CA ASP A 491 -9.89 -10.14 -5.00
C ASP A 491 -10.63 -8.78 -5.14
N PRO A 492 -9.93 -7.65 -4.92
CA PRO A 492 -10.51 -6.32 -5.09
C PRO A 492 -10.81 -5.97 -6.55
N SER A 493 -10.31 -6.75 -7.51
CA SER A 493 -10.55 -6.52 -8.94
C SER A 493 -11.99 -6.86 -9.32
N ALA A 494 -12.58 -7.87 -8.68
CA ALA A 494 -13.97 -8.25 -8.87
C ALA A 494 -14.97 -7.36 -8.11
N ASN A 495 -14.56 -6.78 -6.97
CA ASN A 495 -15.53 -6.31 -5.97
C ASN A 495 -14.99 -5.24 -4.98
N TYR A 496 -14.43 -4.13 -5.47
CA TYR A 496 -13.80 -3.12 -4.61
C TYR A 496 -14.76 -2.38 -3.66
N TYR A 497 -15.95 -2.00 -4.13
CA TYR A 497 -17.01 -1.34 -3.32
C TYR A 497 -17.84 -2.37 -2.54
N GLY A 498 -17.16 -3.46 -2.21
CA GLY A 498 -17.74 -4.73 -1.93
C GLY A 498 -18.12 -4.90 -0.51
N THR A 499 -17.13 -4.95 0.35
CA THR A 499 -17.36 -5.45 1.70
C THR A 499 -18.20 -4.51 2.56
N TYR A 500 -18.26 -3.22 2.22
CA TYR A 500 -19.00 -2.19 2.93
C TYR A 500 -19.28 -0.99 2.02
N SER A 501 -20.29 -0.19 2.36
CA SER A 501 -20.75 0.96 1.56
C SER A 501 -20.32 2.29 2.18
N ARG A 502 -19.58 3.09 1.40
CA ARG A 502 -19.26 4.49 1.67
C ARG A 502 -19.42 5.31 0.38
N GLY A 503 -19.92 6.53 0.50
CA GLY A 503 -20.13 7.43 -0.65
C GLY A 503 -21.30 7.07 -1.58
N LEU A 504 -22.16 6.08 -1.26
CA LEU A 504 -23.38 5.83 -2.01
C LEU A 504 -24.45 6.85 -1.60
N LEU A 505 -24.72 7.83 -2.48
CA LEU A 505 -25.75 8.85 -2.30
C LEU A 505 -27.10 8.31 -2.79
N THR A 506 -28.11 8.32 -1.93
CA THR A 506 -29.50 8.05 -2.31
C THR A 506 -30.30 9.34 -2.21
N VAL A 507 -30.97 9.71 -3.29
CA VAL A 507 -31.81 10.91 -3.39
C VAL A 507 -33.25 10.47 -3.61
N SER A 508 -34.20 10.96 -2.82
CA SER A 508 -35.64 10.75 -2.99
C SER A 508 -36.26 11.81 -3.89
N SER A 509 -37.49 11.59 -4.37
CA SER A 509 -38.22 12.58 -5.16
C SER A 509 -38.30 13.93 -4.44
N GLY A 510 -37.94 15.02 -5.14
CA GLY A 510 -37.87 16.37 -4.57
C GLY A 510 -36.70 16.61 -3.60
N GLY A 511 -35.78 15.64 -3.46
CA GLY A 511 -34.59 15.77 -2.65
C GLY A 511 -33.66 16.87 -3.16
N ASN A 512 -33.21 17.71 -2.24
CA ASN A 512 -32.24 18.77 -2.49
C ASN A 512 -31.44 18.99 -1.22
N GLY A 513 -30.14 19.23 -1.36
CA GLY A 513 -29.29 19.64 -0.27
C GLY A 513 -27.82 19.59 -0.62
N THR A 514 -26.99 19.29 0.37
CA THR A 514 -25.54 19.18 0.19
C THR A 514 -25.01 17.88 0.76
N VAL A 515 -24.19 17.18 -0.02
CA VAL A 515 -23.39 16.05 0.43
C VAL A 515 -21.94 16.48 0.49
N ALA A 516 -21.23 16.07 1.55
CA ALA A 516 -19.83 16.40 1.77
C ALA A 516 -19.01 15.16 2.09
N VAL A 517 -17.72 15.26 1.77
CA VAL A 517 -16.68 14.33 2.20
C VAL A 517 -15.62 15.09 2.99
N ARG A 518 -15.10 14.47 4.06
CA ARG A 518 -13.98 14.98 4.85
C ARG A 518 -12.89 13.94 4.99
N ALA A 519 -11.65 14.38 4.87
CA ALA A 519 -10.46 13.58 5.12
C ALA A 519 -9.46 14.38 5.97
N ARG A 520 -8.86 13.72 6.97
CA ARG A 520 -7.73 14.29 7.73
C ARG A 520 -6.49 14.38 6.86
N LEU A 521 -5.59 15.27 7.25
CA LEU A 521 -4.42 15.58 6.44
C LEU A 521 -3.37 14.45 6.42
N GLY A 522 -3.22 13.76 7.56
CA GLY A 522 -2.16 12.79 7.84
C GLY A 522 -2.51 11.33 7.58
N ASN A 523 -1.67 10.44 8.12
CA ASN A 523 -1.78 8.99 8.00
C ASN A 523 -3.12 8.44 8.49
N THR A 524 -3.70 9.05 9.53
CA THR A 524 -5.00 8.65 10.06
C THR A 524 -6.15 8.93 9.09
N GLY A 525 -5.99 9.88 8.15
CA GLY A 525 -6.93 10.13 7.05
C GLY A 525 -6.98 8.97 6.06
N VAL A 526 -5.89 8.22 5.92
CA VAL A 526 -5.82 7.01 5.10
C VAL A 526 -6.34 5.79 5.86
N THR A 527 -5.98 5.62 7.14
CA THR A 527 -6.42 4.45 7.93
C THR A 527 -7.85 4.55 8.45
N GLY A 528 -8.42 5.76 8.52
CA GLY A 528 -9.72 6.03 9.13
C GLY A 528 -9.79 5.73 10.63
N SER A 529 -8.65 5.74 11.33
CA SER A 529 -8.55 5.42 12.76
C SER A 529 -8.95 6.57 13.69
N SER A 530 -8.93 6.38 15.00
CA SER A 530 -9.00 7.52 15.94
C SER A 530 -7.83 8.49 15.73
N PRO A 531 -7.96 9.77 16.12
CA PRO A 531 -6.87 10.72 15.99
C PRO A 531 -5.72 10.45 16.95
N THR A 532 -4.50 10.72 16.51
CA THR A 532 -3.28 10.54 17.30
C THR A 532 -3.01 11.72 18.24
N ASP A 533 -3.54 12.89 17.91
CA ASP A 533 -3.39 14.13 18.68
C ASP A 533 -4.46 15.15 18.27
N LEU A 534 -4.45 16.31 18.92
CA LEU A 534 -5.43 17.37 18.70
C LEU A 534 -5.36 17.99 17.30
N SER A 535 -4.16 18.14 16.74
CA SER A 535 -3.98 18.69 15.40
C SER A 535 -4.57 17.73 14.38
N ASP A 536 -4.22 16.45 14.48
CA ASP A 536 -4.79 15.39 13.64
C ASP A 536 -6.31 15.31 13.76
N GLY A 537 -6.86 15.44 14.97
CA GLY A 537 -8.31 15.40 15.21
C GLY A 537 -9.10 16.58 14.65
N ASN A 538 -8.46 17.75 14.47
CA ASN A 538 -9.12 18.99 14.08
C ASN A 538 -8.78 19.50 12.68
N GLN A 539 -7.71 18.98 12.06
CA GLN A 539 -7.31 19.37 10.71
C GLN A 539 -7.83 18.39 9.66
N TYR A 540 -8.68 18.89 8.78
CA TYR A 540 -9.25 18.12 7.68
C TYR A 540 -9.49 19.04 6.48
N LEU A 541 -9.50 18.45 5.29
CA LEU A 541 -10.06 19.09 4.10
C LEU A 541 -11.47 18.56 3.86
N GLU A 542 -12.33 19.44 3.38
CA GLU A 542 -13.70 19.14 3.00
C GLU A 542 -13.89 19.49 1.52
N ASP A 543 -14.63 18.63 0.83
CA ASP A 543 -15.25 18.99 -0.44
C ASP A 543 -16.73 18.64 -0.39
N SER A 544 -17.55 19.44 -1.06
CA SER A 544 -18.99 19.32 -1.01
C SER A 544 -19.63 19.56 -2.37
N LEU A 545 -20.76 18.89 -2.59
CA LEU A 545 -21.58 19.03 -3.79
C LEU A 545 -23.01 19.37 -3.36
N SER A 546 -23.52 20.47 -3.89
CA SER A 546 -24.96 20.74 -3.88
C SER A 546 -25.65 19.75 -4.82
N VAL A 547 -26.65 19.05 -4.34
CA VAL A 547 -27.37 18.01 -5.08
C VAL A 547 -28.75 18.55 -5.44
N THR A 548 -29.07 18.54 -6.74
CA THR A 548 -30.39 18.88 -7.25
C THR A 548 -30.89 17.79 -8.18
N ILE A 549 -32.20 17.64 -8.29
CA ILE A 549 -32.82 16.71 -9.26
C ILE A 549 -33.18 17.49 -10.52
N ALA A 550 -32.67 17.06 -11.67
CA ALA A 550 -33.04 17.62 -12.96
C ALA A 550 -34.38 17.03 -13.40
N GLY A 551 -35.43 17.85 -13.46
CA GLY A 551 -36.77 17.41 -13.85
C GLY A 551 -37.55 16.82 -12.66
N ALA A 552 -38.70 17.41 -12.37
CA ALA A 552 -39.60 17.00 -11.28
C ALA A 552 -40.38 15.71 -11.60
N GLY A 553 -39.71 14.69 -12.15
CA GLY A 553 -40.27 13.35 -12.25
C GLY A 553 -40.26 12.70 -10.87
N LEU A 554 -41.39 12.18 -10.43
CA LEU A 554 -41.41 11.37 -9.22
C LEU A 554 -40.63 10.08 -9.47
N ALA A 555 -40.09 9.50 -8.41
CA ALA A 555 -39.20 8.34 -8.50
C ALA A 555 -39.28 7.48 -7.24
N VAL A 556 -39.03 6.19 -7.43
CA VAL A 556 -39.08 5.15 -6.38
C VAL A 556 -37.75 4.42 -6.40
N SER A 557 -37.10 4.33 -5.24
CA SER A 557 -35.83 3.62 -5.08
C SER A 557 -35.84 2.77 -3.82
N GLY A 558 -35.18 1.62 -3.86
CA GLY A 558 -35.03 0.72 -2.72
C GLY A 558 -33.77 -0.13 -2.81
N THR A 559 -33.50 -0.88 -1.76
CA THR A 559 -32.38 -1.82 -1.71
C THR A 559 -32.74 -3.15 -2.34
N LEU A 560 -31.77 -3.77 -3.00
CA LEU A 560 -31.84 -5.09 -3.61
C LEU A 560 -30.77 -5.98 -2.98
N ASN A 561 -31.15 -6.81 -2.00
CA ASN A 561 -30.24 -7.78 -1.40
C ASN A 561 -30.13 -9.01 -2.31
N CYS A 562 -28.92 -9.50 -2.57
CA CYS A 562 -28.73 -10.69 -3.42
C CYS A 562 -28.00 -11.81 -2.65
N LEU A 563 -28.61 -13.00 -2.61
CA LEU A 563 -28.06 -14.20 -1.97
C LEU A 563 -27.87 -15.35 -2.97
N GLN A 564 -26.72 -16.01 -2.89
CA GLN A 564 -26.41 -17.23 -3.64
C GLN A 564 -25.94 -18.33 -2.69
N LYS A 565 -26.04 -19.59 -3.13
CA LYS A 565 -25.67 -20.75 -2.32
C LYS A 565 -24.14 -20.84 -2.17
N ASN A 566 -23.69 -21.25 -0.99
CA ASN A 566 -22.30 -21.57 -0.69
C ASN A 566 -22.25 -22.86 0.16
N GLY A 567 -22.29 -24.01 -0.51
CA GLY A 567 -22.46 -25.29 0.16
C GLY A 567 -23.82 -25.39 0.86
N THR A 568 -23.82 -25.55 2.18
CA THR A 568 -25.04 -25.52 3.02
C THR A 568 -25.41 -24.12 3.51
N ASN A 569 -24.56 -23.11 3.31
CA ASN A 569 -24.76 -21.74 3.75
C ASN A 569 -25.16 -20.83 2.57
N THR A 570 -25.48 -19.58 2.86
CA THR A 570 -25.68 -18.52 1.85
C THR A 570 -24.50 -17.54 1.88
N LYS A 571 -24.24 -16.90 0.74
CA LYS A 571 -23.31 -15.75 0.61
C LYS A 571 -23.95 -14.67 -0.26
N ALA A 572 -23.43 -13.45 -0.19
CA ALA A 572 -23.83 -12.38 -1.10
C ALA A 572 -23.48 -12.73 -2.57
N CYS A 573 -24.28 -12.26 -3.51
CA CYS A 573 -23.96 -12.36 -4.94
C CYS A 573 -22.75 -11.49 -5.31
N ASN A 574 -22.05 -11.84 -6.38
CA ASN A 574 -21.10 -10.91 -7.02
C ASN A 574 -21.86 -9.75 -7.68
N GLY A 575 -21.18 -8.65 -8.02
CA GLY A 575 -21.83 -7.48 -8.65
C GLY A 575 -22.45 -7.75 -10.03
N SER A 576 -21.97 -8.76 -10.76
CA SER A 576 -22.45 -9.10 -12.11
C SER A 576 -23.89 -9.63 -12.12
N ILE A 577 -24.29 -10.37 -11.08
CA ILE A 577 -25.64 -10.95 -10.96
C ILE A 577 -26.71 -9.86 -10.77
N PRO A 578 -26.66 -9.00 -9.73
CA PRO A 578 -27.65 -7.95 -9.57
C PRO A 578 -27.61 -6.92 -10.72
N GLY A 579 -26.48 -6.76 -11.42
CA GLY A 579 -26.37 -5.88 -12.60
C GLY A 579 -27.16 -6.38 -13.82
N GLY A 580 -27.45 -7.68 -13.88
CA GLY A 580 -28.32 -8.27 -14.92
C GLY A 580 -29.81 -8.26 -14.57
N VAL A 581 -30.20 -7.68 -13.43
CA VAL A 581 -31.61 -7.61 -13.03
C VAL A 581 -32.34 -6.59 -13.88
N THR A 582 -33.45 -7.03 -14.46
CA THR A 582 -34.37 -6.18 -15.21
C THR A 582 -35.47 -5.72 -14.27
N VAL A 583 -35.56 -4.40 -14.08
CA VAL A 583 -36.59 -3.73 -13.29
C VAL A 583 -37.52 -3.00 -14.25
N ILE A 584 -38.83 -3.22 -14.14
CA ILE A 584 -39.83 -2.65 -15.03
C ILE A 584 -41.00 -2.11 -14.21
N ALA A 585 -41.39 -0.86 -14.47
CA ALA A 585 -42.66 -0.32 -14.00
C ALA A 585 -43.80 -0.75 -14.91
N LYS A 586 -44.93 -1.15 -14.32
CA LYS A 586 -46.09 -1.67 -15.04
C LYS A 586 -47.38 -0.99 -14.60
N VAL A 587 -48.25 -0.70 -15.54
CA VAL A 587 -49.64 -0.27 -15.30
C VAL A 587 -50.54 -1.38 -15.85
N ASN A 588 -51.44 -1.91 -15.01
CA ASN A 588 -52.34 -3.02 -15.37
C ASN A 588 -51.62 -4.22 -16.01
N GLY A 589 -50.41 -4.54 -15.55
CA GLY A 589 -49.61 -5.67 -16.02
C GLY A 589 -48.79 -5.42 -17.29
N VAL A 590 -48.91 -4.24 -17.92
CA VAL A 590 -48.16 -3.85 -19.14
C VAL A 590 -47.03 -2.90 -18.78
N ALA A 591 -45.86 -3.05 -19.41
CA ALA A 591 -44.71 -2.19 -19.19
C ALA A 591 -45.01 -0.73 -19.59
N ASP A 592 -44.69 0.19 -18.69
CA ASP A 592 -44.76 1.62 -18.96
C ASP A 592 -43.38 2.13 -19.41
N ASN A 593 -43.21 2.23 -20.72
CA ASN A 593 -41.93 2.62 -21.34
C ASN A 593 -41.58 4.10 -21.12
N SER A 594 -42.48 4.90 -20.53
CA SER A 594 -42.16 6.27 -20.11
C SER A 594 -41.35 6.31 -18.80
N ILE A 595 -41.33 5.20 -18.05
CA ILE A 595 -40.60 5.07 -16.80
C ILE A 595 -39.26 4.40 -17.05
N THR A 596 -38.19 5.04 -16.60
CA THR A 596 -36.83 4.50 -16.66
C THR A 596 -36.47 3.86 -15.33
N CYS A 597 -36.16 2.57 -15.35
CA CYS A 597 -35.73 1.80 -14.20
C CYS A 597 -34.34 1.20 -14.41
N GLY A 598 -33.57 1.04 -13.33
CA GLY A 598 -32.26 0.41 -13.37
C GLY A 598 -31.82 -0.10 -12.00
N VAL A 599 -30.81 -0.98 -12.01
CA VAL A 599 -30.13 -1.44 -10.80
C VAL A 599 -28.73 -0.85 -10.77
N THR A 600 -28.44 -0.11 -9.70
CA THR A 600 -27.09 0.31 -9.37
C THR A 600 -26.48 -0.76 -8.50
N THR A 601 -25.52 -1.47 -9.04
CA THR A 601 -24.66 -2.36 -8.26
C THR A 601 -23.45 -1.55 -7.82
N PRO A 602 -23.24 -1.34 -6.51
CA PRO A 602 -21.88 -1.17 -6.02
C PRO A 602 -21.08 -2.36 -6.55
N ASN A 603 -19.84 -2.18 -7.01
CA ASN A 603 -18.98 -3.33 -7.32
C ASN A 603 -18.81 -4.08 -6.00
N GLY A 604 -19.62 -5.12 -5.75
CA GLY A 604 -20.29 -5.19 -4.44
C GLY A 604 -20.47 -6.54 -3.71
N ASN A 605 -20.11 -6.68 -2.42
CA ASN A 605 -21.06 -7.11 -1.37
C ASN A 605 -21.84 -5.88 -0.84
N GLY A 606 -21.59 -4.67 -1.39
CA GLY A 606 -22.32 -3.46 -1.10
C GLY A 606 -23.72 -3.69 -1.61
N THR A 607 -24.72 -3.43 -0.77
CA THR A 607 -26.11 -3.74 -1.09
C THR A 607 -26.50 -3.06 -2.41
N PRO A 608 -26.77 -3.83 -3.47
CA PRO A 608 -27.30 -3.29 -4.71
C PRO A 608 -28.57 -2.46 -4.42
N ALA A 609 -28.83 -1.46 -5.24
CA ALA A 609 -30.03 -0.65 -5.13
C ALA A 609 -30.73 -0.58 -6.49
N TYR A 610 -32.05 -0.54 -6.49
CA TYR A 610 -32.80 -0.26 -7.71
C TYR A 610 -33.41 1.15 -7.62
N SER A 611 -33.61 1.75 -8.78
CA SER A 611 -34.31 3.02 -8.91
C SER A 611 -35.18 3.02 -10.16
N CYS A 612 -36.35 3.61 -10.05
CA CYS A 612 -37.31 3.83 -11.12
C CYS A 612 -37.74 5.28 -11.12
N SER A 613 -37.91 5.87 -12.29
CA SER A 613 -38.06 7.31 -12.41
C SER A 613 -38.76 7.76 -13.69
N GLY A 614 -39.27 9.00 -13.67
CA GLY A 614 -40.14 9.53 -14.72
C GLY A 614 -41.63 9.42 -14.40
N PHE A 615 -41.98 9.13 -13.13
CA PHE A 615 -43.38 9.00 -12.73
C PHE A 615 -44.09 10.36 -12.66
N SER A 616 -45.38 10.38 -13.03
CA SER A 616 -46.27 11.51 -12.78
C SER A 616 -46.89 11.45 -11.38
N ALA A 617 -47.41 12.57 -10.89
CA ALA A 617 -48.09 12.63 -9.58
C ALA A 617 -49.37 11.78 -9.49
N THR A 618 -49.92 11.35 -10.62
CA THR A 618 -51.11 10.50 -10.70
C THR A 618 -50.78 9.07 -11.10
N TRP A 619 -49.49 8.72 -11.21
CA TRP A 619 -49.09 7.40 -11.63
C TRP A 619 -49.41 6.36 -10.55
N ALA A 620 -50.07 5.27 -10.96
CA ALA A 620 -50.41 4.13 -10.12
C ALA A 620 -50.19 2.82 -10.89
N GLY A 621 -49.45 1.90 -10.28
CA GLY A 621 -49.04 0.65 -10.92
C GLY A 621 -48.20 -0.22 -10.00
N SER A 622 -47.28 -1.00 -10.58
CA SER A 622 -46.35 -1.84 -9.82
C SER A 622 -44.94 -1.80 -10.40
N ILE A 623 -43.95 -2.01 -9.54
CA ILE A 623 -42.57 -2.26 -9.95
C ILE A 623 -42.34 -3.77 -9.89
N SER A 624 -41.84 -4.34 -10.97
CA SER A 624 -41.59 -5.78 -11.12
C SER A 624 -40.12 -6.07 -11.37
N PHE A 625 -39.64 -7.19 -10.83
CA PHE A 625 -38.25 -7.63 -10.92
C PHE A 625 -38.16 -8.95 -11.70
N SER A 626 -37.14 -9.07 -12.54
CA SER A 626 -36.88 -10.28 -13.30
C SER A 626 -35.38 -10.45 -13.60
N TYR A 627 -34.98 -11.68 -13.88
CA TYR A 627 -33.59 -12.02 -14.22
C TYR A 627 -33.57 -13.00 -15.39
N SER A 628 -33.09 -12.56 -16.54
CA SER A 628 -33.24 -13.29 -17.81
C SER A 628 -32.34 -14.52 -17.94
N ALA A 629 -31.22 -14.56 -17.21
CA ALA A 629 -30.31 -15.71 -17.21
C ALA A 629 -30.82 -16.92 -16.39
N GLY A 630 -31.94 -16.79 -15.68
CA GLY A 630 -32.52 -17.85 -14.85
C GLY A 630 -31.76 -18.11 -13.55
N GLY A 631 -32.26 -19.05 -12.73
CA GLY A 631 -31.60 -19.51 -11.50
C GLY A 631 -31.78 -18.65 -10.24
N PHE A 632 -32.44 -17.50 -10.35
CA PHE A 632 -32.73 -16.60 -9.23
C PHE A 632 -34.22 -16.23 -9.15
N THR A 633 -34.71 -16.06 -7.92
CA THR A 633 -36.08 -15.70 -7.58
C THR A 633 -36.10 -14.41 -6.75
N PHE A 634 -37.22 -13.68 -6.75
CA PHE A 634 -37.37 -12.40 -6.04
C PHE A 634 -38.46 -12.47 -4.95
N SER A 635 -38.22 -11.80 -3.82
CA SER A 635 -39.18 -11.60 -2.74
C SER A 635 -39.13 -10.14 -2.24
N PRO A 636 -40.19 -9.32 -2.46
CA PRO A 636 -41.31 -9.60 -3.35
C PRO A 636 -40.88 -9.59 -4.83
N VAL A 637 -41.59 -10.33 -5.69
CA VAL A 637 -41.40 -10.28 -7.16
C VAL A 637 -41.90 -8.98 -7.79
N SER A 638 -42.87 -8.36 -7.14
CA SER A 638 -43.38 -7.04 -7.49
C SER A 638 -44.06 -6.39 -6.29
N PHE A 639 -44.08 -5.07 -6.24
CA PHE A 639 -44.86 -4.31 -5.25
C PHE A 639 -45.60 -3.15 -5.90
N ALA A 640 -46.70 -2.74 -5.29
CA ALA A 640 -47.54 -1.65 -5.78
C ALA A 640 -46.92 -0.28 -5.45
N VAL A 641 -47.11 0.68 -6.35
CA VAL A 641 -46.70 2.07 -6.19
C VAL A 641 -47.87 2.94 -6.66
N ASP A 642 -48.37 3.80 -5.77
CA ASP A 642 -49.40 4.79 -6.09
C ASP A 642 -49.01 6.13 -5.45
N PHE A 643 -48.70 7.11 -6.31
CA PHE A 643 -48.29 8.44 -5.87
C PHE A 643 -49.46 9.27 -5.34
N ALA A 644 -50.68 9.06 -5.84
CA ALA A 644 -51.87 9.77 -5.38
C ALA A 644 -52.34 9.26 -4.02
N ALA A 645 -52.17 7.96 -3.75
CA ALA A 645 -52.50 7.33 -2.47
C ALA A 645 -51.37 7.41 -1.42
N GLY A 646 -50.22 7.98 -1.76
CA GLY A 646 -49.09 8.14 -0.84
C GLY A 646 -48.35 6.83 -0.50
N THR A 647 -48.47 5.79 -1.34
CA THR A 647 -47.83 4.47 -1.15
C THR A 647 -46.58 4.30 -2.02
N ALA A 648 -46.02 5.39 -2.53
CA ALA A 648 -44.85 5.40 -3.42
C ALA A 648 -43.50 5.29 -2.68
N THR A 649 -43.40 4.34 -1.75
CA THR A 649 -42.17 4.05 -1.01
C THR A 649 -41.48 2.83 -1.62
N GLY A 650 -40.20 2.95 -1.95
CA GLY A 650 -39.43 1.78 -2.39
C GLY A 650 -39.31 0.76 -1.26
N GLN A 651 -39.41 -0.52 -1.63
CA GLN A 651 -39.27 -1.64 -0.70
C GLN A 651 -37.88 -2.27 -0.79
N CYS A 652 -37.44 -2.94 0.27
CA CYS A 652 -36.32 -3.85 0.11
C CYS A 652 -36.77 -5.10 -0.66
N VAL A 653 -35.98 -5.48 -1.65
CA VAL A 653 -36.22 -6.66 -2.49
C VAL A 653 -35.09 -7.65 -2.29
N LEU A 654 -35.43 -8.90 -2.00
CA LEU A 654 -34.49 -9.99 -1.91
C LEU A 654 -34.47 -10.78 -3.21
N MET A 655 -33.33 -10.81 -3.88
CA MET A 655 -32.98 -11.74 -4.94
C MET A 655 -32.24 -12.93 -4.32
N TYR A 656 -32.67 -14.16 -4.58
CA TYR A 656 -32.00 -15.34 -4.04
C TYR A 656 -31.98 -16.49 -5.04
N GLU A 657 -30.91 -17.27 -5.04
CA GLU A 657 -30.78 -18.43 -5.91
C GLU A 657 -31.92 -19.43 -5.64
N SER A 658 -32.59 -19.90 -6.69
CA SER A 658 -33.80 -20.73 -6.57
C SER A 658 -33.56 -22.08 -5.85
N SER A 659 -32.28 -22.47 -5.68
CA SER A 659 -31.84 -23.68 -4.98
C SER A 659 -31.79 -23.53 -3.45
N ILE A 660 -32.06 -22.34 -2.89
CA ILE A 660 -32.07 -22.05 -1.46
C ILE A 660 -33.44 -22.43 -0.86
N SER A 661 -33.44 -23.33 0.13
CA SER A 661 -34.64 -23.78 0.85
C SER A 661 -34.37 -23.88 2.37
N PRO A 662 -35.22 -23.30 3.24
CA PRO A 662 -36.44 -22.56 2.90
C PRO A 662 -36.17 -21.19 2.26
N ALA A 663 -37.13 -20.70 1.49
CA ALA A 663 -37.04 -19.36 0.87
C ALA A 663 -36.94 -18.28 1.97
N PRO A 664 -35.98 -17.35 1.90
CA PRO A 664 -35.88 -16.30 2.89
C PRO A 664 -37.03 -15.30 2.73
N ALA A 665 -37.66 -14.92 3.85
CA ALA A 665 -38.91 -14.14 3.84
C ALA A 665 -38.72 -12.64 3.61
N SER A 666 -37.54 -12.08 3.93
CA SER A 666 -37.27 -10.65 3.83
C SER A 666 -35.77 -10.36 3.69
N CYS A 667 -35.45 -9.11 3.37
CA CYS A 667 -34.11 -8.58 3.61
C CYS A 667 -33.82 -8.58 5.11
N THR A 668 -32.82 -9.34 5.54
CA THR A 668 -32.25 -9.28 6.90
C THR A 668 -30.83 -8.76 6.82
#